data_AF-A0A7S4RSW2-F1
#
_entry.id   AF-A0A7S4RSW2-F1
#
_cell.length_a   1.000
_cell.length_b   1.000
_cell.length_c   1.000
_cell.angle_alpha   90.00
_cell.angle_beta   90.00
_cell.angle_gamma   90.00
#
_symmetry.space_group_name_H-M   'P 1'
#
loop_
_entity.id
_entity.type
_entity.pdbx_description
1 polymer ?
#
loop_
_entity_poly.entity_id
_entity_poly.type
_entity_poly.pdbx_seq_one_letter_code
_entity_poly.pdbx_strand_id
1 'polypeptide(L)'
;QAQAIWAFDQLSPPPCAWRDLAAMGRATAFMGMLAVAIAQQKGTNKEESHQPITLEVCTKAGGCVAHQKRLTMDAQWRWLHDARPNKYENCLSGTPPTWDTGICESNRACASGCAVEGMGDQDYMHTYGVKTVEGGVDLTFKSGESIGSRLYMLRDESHYEMFKLLNKEFTIDVDVSTLECGLNGAVYFVEMEEDGGTSRGDNTAGAKYGTGYCDAQCPHDLKFIQGEANFEGWHEEAAGPVGHYGSCCAEMDIWEANREATAFTTHACGTVGPLRCEGTGTNQCGDTPEDCTCCGEPECDCCGRYKGVCDKDGCDFNHFRLGDENFYGHGSRFTVDTSKPMTVVTQFLTHDGTDTGDLEEIRRLYVQDGKVIQNSKVKNLDGFNGDSINEQMCLAQKKTFENPDDFSTKGGMQGMGAALARGMVLVLSLWDDMKTQMDWLDSTAPPDEPASKPGVRRGPCEVGSGDPHKLRSRIPSAHVTFRLIRIGEIGSTYGEKADDSIDGQEREGGEGGDSGDHGGGGSEGGGSEEESSGDGESFDMPECCTASLEASDPCSTCWTGAALASGWCAQKDHCHRDCKGTWCPNGAQKMFELPTEPLSRPAAAHAGLWHAAWASAAVLALPTLMGAVCWRARRRRTAATSSAGFGPESYEHLQHEGSDA
;
A
#
# COMPACT_ATOMS: atom_id res chain seq x y z
N GLN A 1 -25.04 53.41 25.21
CA GLN A 1 -25.71 54.68 24.87
C GLN A 1 -24.92 55.28 23.70
N ALA A 2 -25.23 54.93 22.46
CA ALA A 2 -26.23 55.52 21.57
C ALA A 2 -25.80 56.87 20.94
N GLN A 3 -25.76 56.86 19.59
CA GLN A 3 -25.99 57.96 18.63
C GLN A 3 -24.81 58.81 18.10
N ALA A 4 -24.31 58.44 16.91
CA ALA A 4 -24.72 58.95 15.58
C ALA A 4 -24.61 60.45 15.20
N ILE A 5 -23.85 60.69 14.10
CA ILE A 5 -24.21 61.46 12.87
C ILE A 5 -23.71 62.93 12.67
N TRP A 6 -22.82 63.04 11.66
CA TRP A 6 -22.65 64.03 10.55
C TRP A 6 -22.32 65.52 10.79
N ALA A 7 -21.22 65.96 10.16
CA ALA A 7 -21.22 67.06 9.18
C ALA A 7 -19.93 67.07 8.31
N PHE A 8 -20.09 66.99 7.00
CA PHE A 8 -19.10 67.34 5.96
C PHE A 8 -19.13 68.86 5.74
N ASP A 9 -18.00 69.51 5.48
CA ASP A 9 -17.66 70.14 4.18
C ASP A 9 -16.51 71.18 4.29
N GLN A 10 -15.80 71.41 3.17
CA GLN A 10 -14.92 72.54 2.80
C GLN A 10 -13.39 72.46 3.08
N LEU A 11 -12.69 71.78 2.17
CA LEU A 11 -11.54 72.22 1.34
C LEU A 11 -10.44 73.17 1.89
N SER A 12 -9.19 72.68 1.92
CA SER A 12 -8.00 73.27 1.25
C SER A 12 -6.76 72.34 1.43
N PRO A 13 -5.91 72.11 0.40
CA PRO A 13 -4.79 71.17 0.46
C PRO A 13 -3.48 71.80 1.01
N PRO A 14 -2.64 71.06 1.76
CA PRO A 14 -1.29 71.50 2.09
C PRO A 14 -0.26 71.09 1.01
N PRO A 15 0.90 71.78 0.93
CA PRO A 15 1.77 71.78 -0.23
C PRO A 15 2.73 70.58 -0.29
N CYS A 16 3.03 70.13 -1.51
CA CYS A 16 4.06 69.14 -1.80
C CYS A 16 5.45 69.69 -1.49
N ALA A 17 6.13 69.14 -0.49
CA ALA A 17 7.57 69.29 -0.29
C ALA A 17 8.29 68.06 -0.86
N TRP A 18 9.17 68.30 -1.82
CA TRP A 18 10.02 67.32 -2.51
C TRP A 18 11.39 67.24 -1.84
N ARG A 19 11.63 66.22 -1.01
CA ARG A 19 12.93 65.66 -0.55
C ARG A 19 12.58 64.23 -0.10
N ASP A 20 13.08 63.11 -0.60
CA ASP A 20 14.35 62.79 -1.22
C ASP A 20 14.17 61.61 -2.21
N LEU A 21 14.58 61.81 -3.45
CA LEU A 21 14.74 60.77 -4.48
C LEU A 21 16.07 60.03 -4.26
N ALA A 22 16.16 59.26 -3.17
CA ALA A 22 17.33 58.41 -2.88
C ALA A 22 16.98 57.10 -2.13
N ALA A 23 15.75 56.61 -2.27
CA ALA A 23 15.30 55.39 -1.57
C ALA A 23 14.41 54.45 -2.43
N MET A 24 14.60 54.43 -3.75
CA MET A 24 13.91 53.46 -4.65
C MET A 24 14.88 52.84 -5.66
N GLY A 25 15.96 52.25 -5.13
CA GLY A 25 16.95 51.48 -5.90
C GLY A 25 17.27 50.12 -5.27
N ARG A 26 16.32 49.51 -4.55
CA ARG A 26 16.43 48.16 -3.96
C ARG A 26 15.09 47.42 -3.91
N ALA A 27 14.29 47.51 -4.97
CA ALA A 27 13.02 46.79 -5.05
C ALA A 27 12.78 46.20 -6.45
N THR A 28 13.76 45.47 -6.97
CA THR A 28 13.60 44.59 -8.16
C THR A 28 14.71 43.54 -8.15
N ALA A 29 14.59 42.57 -7.24
CA ALA A 29 15.24 41.26 -7.30
C ALA A 29 14.67 40.33 -6.21
N PHE A 30 13.34 40.18 -6.16
CA PHE A 30 12.75 38.93 -5.64
C PHE A 30 12.50 38.05 -6.86
N MET A 31 13.61 37.54 -7.42
CA MET A 31 13.56 36.40 -8.31
C MET A 31 13.06 35.25 -7.44
N GLY A 32 11.86 34.74 -7.73
CA GLY A 32 11.28 33.62 -7.01
C GLY A 32 12.21 32.42 -7.11
N MET A 33 13.03 32.22 -6.07
CA MET A 33 13.45 30.89 -5.72
C MET A 33 12.18 30.17 -5.27
N LEU A 34 11.52 29.47 -6.20
CA LEU A 34 10.82 28.26 -5.78
C LEU A 34 11.90 27.46 -5.04
N ALA A 35 11.80 27.39 -3.72
CA ALA A 35 12.49 26.35 -2.99
C ALA A 35 11.99 25.05 -3.63
N VAL A 36 12.84 24.41 -4.43
CA VAL A 36 12.60 23.02 -4.84
C VAL A 36 12.56 22.28 -3.51
N ALA A 37 11.36 21.88 -3.08
CA ALA A 37 11.22 21.07 -1.89
C ALA A 37 12.10 19.84 -2.09
N ILE A 38 13.06 19.64 -1.18
CA ILE A 38 14.07 18.57 -1.25
C ILE A 38 13.37 17.28 -0.81
N ALA A 39 12.36 16.85 -1.55
CA ALA A 39 11.50 15.72 -1.21
C ALA A 39 11.70 14.56 -2.15
N GLN A 40 11.48 13.32 -1.69
CA GLN A 40 11.16 12.19 -2.55
C GLN A 40 10.03 12.60 -3.50
N GLN A 41 10.30 12.57 -4.80
CA GLN A 41 9.37 13.04 -5.81
C GLN A 41 8.39 11.94 -6.23
N LYS A 42 7.18 12.34 -6.62
CA LYS A 42 6.29 11.48 -7.41
C LYS A 42 6.57 11.65 -8.89
N GLY A 43 6.55 10.54 -9.63
CA GLY A 43 6.65 10.55 -11.08
C GLY A 43 5.39 11.11 -11.72
N THR A 44 5.54 11.58 -12.95
CA THR A 44 4.46 12.17 -13.74
C THR A 44 4.39 11.61 -15.15
N ASN A 45 5.19 10.59 -15.48
CA ASN A 45 5.21 10.02 -16.83
C ASN A 45 4.13 8.96 -16.99
N LYS A 46 3.73 8.30 -15.90
CA LYS A 46 2.61 7.37 -15.87
C LYS A 46 1.58 7.83 -14.84
N GLU A 47 0.30 7.69 -15.20
CA GLU A 47 -0.78 7.83 -14.24
C GLU A 47 -0.79 6.64 -13.28
N GLU A 48 -1.08 6.89 -12.00
CA GLU A 48 -1.21 5.83 -11.00
C GLU A 48 -2.65 5.32 -10.98
N SER A 49 -2.81 4.02 -11.27
CA SER A 49 -4.04 3.25 -11.06
C SER A 49 -3.94 2.42 -9.77
N HIS A 50 -5.08 2.03 -9.21
CA HIS A 50 -5.14 1.15 -8.03
C HIS A 50 -6.10 -0.01 -8.25
N GLN A 51 -5.71 -1.21 -7.81
CA GLN A 51 -6.48 -2.43 -8.06
C GLN A 51 -7.71 -2.50 -7.13
N PRO A 52 -8.91 -2.83 -7.61
CA PRO A 52 -10.10 -2.91 -6.77
C PRO A 52 -10.01 -4.09 -5.80
N ILE A 53 -10.56 -3.91 -4.60
CA ILE A 53 -10.77 -4.99 -3.62
C ILE A 53 -12.02 -4.70 -2.79
N THR A 54 -12.76 -5.74 -2.42
CA THR A 54 -13.93 -5.59 -1.57
C THR A 54 -13.52 -5.75 -0.10
N LEU A 55 -13.93 -4.78 0.74
CA LEU A 55 -13.92 -4.88 2.20
C LEU A 55 -15.36 -4.91 2.69
N GLU A 56 -15.77 -5.95 3.41
CA GLU A 56 -17.07 -5.98 4.07
C GLU A 56 -16.96 -5.63 5.56
N VAL A 57 -17.85 -4.77 6.04
CA VAL A 57 -17.95 -4.43 7.46
C VAL A 57 -19.16 -5.13 8.04
N CYS A 58 -18.93 -5.99 9.03
CA CYS A 58 -19.92 -6.93 9.53
C CYS A 58 -20.35 -6.63 10.97
N THR A 59 -21.63 -6.86 11.25
CA THR A 59 -22.21 -6.84 12.60
C THR A 59 -23.10 -8.07 12.79
N LYS A 60 -23.25 -8.55 14.02
CA LYS A 60 -24.13 -9.69 14.32
C LYS A 60 -25.60 -9.41 14.01
N ALA A 61 -25.98 -8.14 14.13
CA ALA A 61 -27.35 -7.67 13.95
C ALA A 61 -27.70 -7.43 12.48
N GLY A 62 -26.79 -6.81 11.72
CA GLY A 62 -27.04 -6.30 10.37
C GLY A 62 -26.38 -7.07 9.23
N GLY A 63 -25.62 -8.14 9.52
CA GLY A 63 -24.83 -8.83 8.50
C GLY A 63 -23.66 -7.95 8.03
N CYS A 64 -23.21 -8.20 6.80
CA CYS A 64 -22.05 -7.55 6.19
C CYS A 64 -22.45 -6.51 5.14
N VAL A 65 -21.80 -5.34 5.18
CA VAL A 65 -21.96 -4.29 4.17
C VAL A 65 -20.67 -4.16 3.38
N ALA A 66 -20.76 -4.35 2.06
CA ALA A 66 -19.62 -4.26 1.17
C ALA A 66 -19.20 -2.80 0.89
N HIS A 67 -17.90 -2.55 0.98
CA HIS A 67 -17.23 -1.30 0.64
C HIS A 67 -16.17 -1.59 -0.43
N GLN A 68 -16.28 -0.91 -1.56
CA GLN A 68 -15.24 -0.97 -2.59
C GLN A 68 -14.03 -0.14 -2.15
N LYS A 69 -12.89 -0.83 -2.01
CA LYS A 69 -11.59 -0.28 -1.65
C LYS A 69 -10.62 -0.46 -2.80
N ARG A 70 -9.39 0.02 -2.60
CA ARG A 70 -8.32 -0.02 -3.60
C ARG A 70 -7.05 -0.58 -2.98
N LEU A 71 -6.21 -1.19 -3.80
CA LEU A 71 -4.87 -1.66 -3.46
C LEU A 71 -3.83 -0.87 -4.25
N THR A 72 -2.81 -0.41 -3.55
CA THR A 72 -1.61 0.22 -4.15
C THR A 72 -0.41 -0.70 -4.01
N MET A 73 0.44 -0.76 -5.03
CA MET A 73 1.74 -1.42 -4.96
C MET A 73 2.70 -0.62 -4.07
N ASP A 74 3.54 -1.33 -3.30
CA ASP A 74 4.70 -0.78 -2.60
C ASP A 74 5.66 -0.04 -3.56
N ALA A 75 6.19 1.08 -3.09
CA ALA A 75 7.21 1.88 -3.78
C ALA A 75 8.46 1.09 -4.23
N GLN A 76 8.79 -0.03 -3.58
CA GLN A 76 9.90 -0.92 -3.93
C GLN A 76 9.78 -1.50 -5.34
N TRP A 77 8.57 -1.78 -5.83
CA TRP A 77 8.37 -2.33 -7.18
C TRP A 77 8.31 -1.27 -8.28
N ARG A 78 8.21 0.01 -7.90
CA ARG A 78 8.01 1.09 -8.86
C ARG A 78 9.30 1.44 -9.57
N TRP A 79 9.15 1.85 -10.83
CA TRP A 79 10.25 2.44 -11.58
C TRP A 79 10.70 3.74 -10.89
N LEU A 80 12.01 3.86 -10.69
CA LEU A 80 12.64 5.01 -10.08
C LEU A 80 13.52 5.71 -11.12
N HIS A 81 13.16 6.95 -11.47
CA HIS A 81 13.82 7.70 -12.53
C HIS A 81 14.16 9.12 -12.13
N ASP A 82 14.99 9.78 -12.92
CA ASP A 82 15.36 11.18 -12.77
C ASP A 82 14.11 12.08 -12.75
N ALA A 83 13.95 12.85 -11.68
CA ALA A 83 12.82 13.76 -11.46
C ALA A 83 12.97 15.10 -12.21
N ARG A 84 14.14 15.38 -12.81
CA ARG A 84 14.40 16.64 -13.51
C ARG A 84 13.53 16.73 -14.78
N PRO A 85 13.11 17.94 -15.19
CA PRO A 85 12.25 18.10 -16.36
C PRO A 85 12.84 17.48 -17.64
N ASN A 86 12.06 16.64 -18.32
CA ASN A 86 12.42 15.92 -19.56
C ASN A 86 13.62 14.96 -19.40
N LYS A 87 13.82 14.42 -18.20
CA LYS A 87 14.78 13.37 -17.89
C LYS A 87 14.05 12.08 -17.48
N TYR A 88 14.62 10.94 -17.86
CA TYR A 88 13.99 9.62 -17.73
C TYR A 88 15.03 8.52 -17.41
N GLU A 89 16.26 8.92 -17.10
CA GLU A 89 17.34 8.03 -16.75
C GLU A 89 17.00 7.32 -15.42
N ASN A 90 17.33 6.03 -15.32
CA ASN A 90 17.06 5.26 -14.11
C ASN A 90 17.93 5.78 -12.96
N CYS A 91 17.30 6.10 -11.83
CA CYS A 91 18.03 6.41 -10.61
C CYS A 91 18.65 5.17 -9.95
N LEU A 92 18.06 4.00 -10.20
CA LEU A 92 18.55 2.71 -9.72
C LEU A 92 18.51 1.71 -10.88
N SER A 93 19.64 1.09 -11.20
CA SER A 93 19.72 0.12 -12.32
C SER A 93 20.87 -0.89 -12.16
N GLY A 94 20.84 -1.94 -12.98
CA GLY A 94 21.84 -3.00 -12.97
C GLY A 94 21.40 -4.25 -12.22
N THR A 95 22.28 -5.25 -12.21
CA THR A 95 22.11 -6.51 -11.47
C THR A 95 23.47 -6.86 -10.87
N PRO A 96 23.74 -6.54 -9.58
CA PRO A 96 22.81 -5.97 -8.59
C PRO A 96 22.42 -4.51 -8.87
N PRO A 97 21.28 -4.04 -8.33
CA PRO A 97 20.82 -2.67 -8.51
C PRO A 97 21.73 -1.66 -7.79
N THR A 98 22.20 -0.66 -8.52
CA THR A 98 23.07 0.42 -8.00
C THR A 98 22.50 1.79 -8.32
N TRP A 99 22.68 2.74 -7.40
CA TRP A 99 22.21 4.11 -7.54
C TRP A 99 23.08 4.91 -8.51
N ASP A 100 22.45 5.75 -9.33
CA ASP A 100 23.16 6.65 -10.25
C ASP A 100 23.81 7.81 -9.48
N THR A 101 25.13 7.74 -9.30
CA THR A 101 25.94 8.78 -8.63
C THR A 101 25.95 10.15 -9.34
N GLY A 102 25.50 10.23 -10.60
CA GLY A 102 25.28 11.50 -11.31
C GLY A 102 23.96 12.19 -10.93
N ILE A 103 23.07 11.48 -10.23
CA ILE A 103 21.82 12.01 -9.66
C ILE A 103 21.92 12.05 -8.13
N CYS A 104 22.50 11.02 -7.52
CA CYS A 104 22.54 10.79 -6.09
C CYS A 104 23.93 11.09 -5.51
N GLU A 105 24.04 12.19 -4.77
CA GLU A 105 25.25 12.59 -4.02
C GLU A 105 25.11 12.39 -2.51
N SER A 106 23.87 12.30 -2.02
CA SER A 106 23.47 12.05 -0.63
C SER A 106 22.03 11.55 -0.62
N ASN A 107 21.56 11.03 0.51
CA ASN A 107 20.17 10.56 0.65
C ASN A 107 19.11 11.61 0.28
N ARG A 108 19.29 12.86 0.74
CA ARG A 108 18.39 13.99 0.39
C ARG A 108 18.48 14.39 -1.07
N ALA A 109 19.70 14.48 -1.61
CA ALA A 109 19.90 14.84 -3.02
C ALA A 109 19.23 13.80 -3.92
N CYS A 110 19.42 12.52 -3.61
CA CYS A 110 18.82 11.41 -4.33
C CYS A 110 17.27 11.43 -4.23
N ALA A 111 16.71 11.68 -3.05
CA ALA A 111 15.27 11.87 -2.89
C ALA A 111 14.73 13.01 -3.76
N SER A 112 15.40 14.16 -3.79
CA SER A 112 15.00 15.29 -4.65
C SER A 112 15.21 15.06 -6.15
N GLY A 113 16.20 14.23 -6.50
CA GLY A 113 16.60 13.95 -7.86
C GLY A 113 15.87 12.77 -8.50
N CYS A 114 15.15 11.98 -7.71
CA CYS A 114 14.50 10.75 -8.15
C CYS A 114 13.00 10.75 -7.86
N ALA A 115 12.23 10.24 -8.81
CA ALA A 115 10.78 10.19 -8.77
C ALA A 115 10.27 8.75 -8.81
N VAL A 116 9.39 8.42 -7.85
CA VAL A 116 8.67 7.15 -7.79
C VAL A 116 7.51 7.20 -8.77
N GLU A 117 7.56 6.41 -9.84
CA GLU A 117 6.61 6.51 -10.95
C GLU A 117 5.27 5.81 -10.70
N GLY A 118 4.25 6.27 -11.42
CA GLY A 118 2.94 5.63 -11.47
C GLY A 118 2.94 4.29 -12.20
N MET A 119 1.91 3.51 -11.95
CA MET A 119 1.67 2.18 -12.49
C MET A 119 0.21 2.09 -12.98
N GLY A 120 0.02 1.87 -14.28
CA GLY A 120 -1.32 1.65 -14.84
C GLY A 120 -1.78 0.20 -14.69
N ASP A 121 -3.05 -0.10 -14.98
CA ASP A 121 -3.61 -1.46 -14.84
C ASP A 121 -2.87 -2.52 -15.68
N GLN A 122 -2.38 -2.13 -16.86
CA GLN A 122 -1.57 -3.02 -17.71
C GLN A 122 -0.21 -3.31 -17.08
N ASP A 123 0.38 -2.35 -16.36
CA ASP A 123 1.62 -2.58 -15.64
C ASP A 123 1.38 -3.57 -14.48
N TYR A 124 0.34 -3.37 -13.67
CA TYR A 124 -0.04 -4.30 -12.59
C TYR A 124 -0.15 -5.74 -13.12
N MET A 125 -0.92 -5.95 -14.19
CA MET A 125 -1.16 -7.29 -14.73
C MET A 125 0.05 -7.90 -15.44
N HIS A 126 0.68 -7.17 -16.37
CA HIS A 126 1.70 -7.74 -17.26
C HIS A 126 3.13 -7.60 -16.76
N THR A 127 3.43 -6.51 -16.05
CA THR A 127 4.76 -6.27 -15.49
C THR A 127 4.89 -6.91 -14.11
N TYR A 128 3.87 -6.78 -13.27
CA TYR A 128 3.95 -7.17 -11.86
C TYR A 128 3.13 -8.40 -11.47
N GLY A 129 2.36 -8.97 -12.40
CA GLY A 129 1.62 -10.21 -12.17
C GLY A 129 0.47 -10.08 -11.16
N VAL A 130 -0.02 -8.87 -10.90
CA VAL A 130 -1.19 -8.60 -10.06
C VAL A 130 -2.43 -8.58 -10.93
N LYS A 131 -3.30 -9.57 -10.77
CA LYS A 131 -4.55 -9.67 -11.54
C LYS A 131 -5.73 -9.39 -10.62
N THR A 132 -6.68 -8.60 -11.10
CA THR A 132 -7.96 -8.45 -10.40
C THR A 132 -8.78 -9.73 -10.56
N VAL A 133 -9.37 -10.19 -9.47
CA VAL A 133 -10.40 -11.24 -9.44
C VAL A 133 -11.65 -10.70 -8.75
N GLU A 134 -12.74 -11.47 -8.78
CA GLU A 134 -13.95 -11.08 -8.07
C GLU A 134 -13.68 -10.88 -6.57
N GLY A 135 -13.91 -9.65 -6.09
CA GLY A 135 -13.74 -9.28 -4.69
C GLY A 135 -12.28 -9.25 -4.19
N GLY A 136 -11.27 -9.31 -5.07
CA GLY A 136 -9.88 -9.43 -4.65
C GLY A 136 -8.84 -9.43 -5.76
N VAL A 137 -7.67 -10.01 -5.48
CA VAL A 137 -6.53 -10.08 -6.40
C VAL A 137 -5.83 -11.44 -6.37
N ASP A 138 -5.25 -11.83 -7.51
CA ASP A 138 -4.24 -12.87 -7.62
C ASP A 138 -2.86 -12.23 -7.73
N LEU A 139 -1.92 -12.67 -6.90
CA LEU A 139 -0.52 -12.26 -6.97
C LEU A 139 0.29 -13.39 -7.60
N THR A 140 0.82 -13.17 -8.80
CA THR A 140 1.69 -14.13 -9.48
C THR A 140 3.13 -14.00 -8.98
N PHE A 141 3.79 -15.13 -8.71
CA PHE A 141 5.13 -15.18 -8.15
C PHE A 141 6.17 -14.51 -9.05
N LYS A 142 6.16 -14.77 -10.37
CA LYS A 142 7.08 -14.13 -11.31
C LYS A 142 6.37 -13.71 -12.58
N SER A 143 6.45 -12.42 -12.91
CA SER A 143 5.97 -11.85 -14.18
C SER A 143 7.09 -11.09 -14.87
N GLY A 144 7.55 -11.59 -16.03
CA GLY A 144 8.76 -11.07 -16.66
C GLY A 144 9.95 -11.17 -15.71
N GLU A 145 10.57 -10.02 -15.41
CA GLU A 145 11.67 -9.90 -14.44
C GLU A 145 11.19 -9.53 -13.02
N SER A 146 9.91 -9.17 -12.85
CA SER A 146 9.35 -8.90 -11.52
C SER A 146 9.16 -10.21 -10.75
N ILE A 147 9.64 -10.22 -9.51
CA ILE A 147 9.51 -11.33 -8.57
C ILE A 147 8.72 -10.82 -7.36
N GLY A 148 7.67 -11.55 -7.01
CA GLY A 148 6.78 -11.21 -5.92
C GLY A 148 6.04 -9.89 -6.11
N SER A 149 5.27 -9.53 -5.08
CA SER A 149 4.64 -8.22 -4.95
C SER A 149 4.23 -7.97 -3.50
N ARG A 150 4.07 -6.69 -3.13
CA ARG A 150 3.53 -6.24 -1.84
C ARG A 150 2.56 -5.09 -2.08
N LEU A 151 1.34 -5.21 -1.56
CA LEU A 151 0.25 -4.27 -1.76
C LEU A 151 -0.39 -3.84 -0.45
N TYR A 152 -0.90 -2.61 -0.43
CA TYR A 152 -1.57 -2.01 0.72
C TYR A 152 -2.99 -1.61 0.40
N MET A 153 -3.90 -1.78 1.36
CA MET A 153 -5.28 -1.29 1.21
C MET A 153 -5.37 0.22 1.45
N LEU A 154 -6.02 0.91 0.53
CA LEU A 154 -6.32 2.33 0.58
C LEU A 154 -7.77 2.58 1.02
N ARG A 155 -7.95 3.57 1.90
CA ARG A 155 -9.27 4.15 2.22
C ARG A 155 -9.74 5.04 1.08
N ASP A 156 -8.83 5.86 0.57
CA ASP A 156 -9.00 6.84 -0.50
C ASP A 156 -7.70 6.99 -1.29
N GLU A 157 -7.65 7.85 -2.31
CA GLU A 157 -6.47 7.99 -3.19
C GLU A 157 -5.15 8.33 -2.47
N SER A 158 -5.21 8.85 -1.24
CA SER A 158 -4.05 9.41 -0.53
C SER A 158 -3.83 8.87 0.87
N HIS A 159 -4.67 7.93 1.32
CA HIS A 159 -4.61 7.39 2.68
C HIS A 159 -4.85 5.89 2.68
N TYR A 160 -4.03 5.16 3.44
CA TYR A 160 -4.25 3.75 3.74
C TYR A 160 -5.51 3.56 4.58
N GLU A 161 -6.13 2.37 4.46
CA GLU A 161 -7.17 1.95 5.37
C GLU A 161 -6.54 1.53 6.70
N MET A 162 -6.85 2.27 7.77
CA MET A 162 -6.33 2.00 9.11
C MET A 162 -7.26 1.07 9.88
N PHE A 163 -6.83 -0.18 10.09
CA PHE A 163 -7.62 -1.19 10.81
C PHE A 163 -7.34 -1.13 12.30
N LYS A 164 -8.38 -0.88 13.10
CA LYS A 164 -8.33 -0.99 14.57
C LYS A 164 -8.89 -2.33 14.99
N LEU A 165 -7.99 -3.23 15.40
CA LEU A 165 -8.30 -4.66 15.46
C LEU A 165 -8.72 -5.13 16.85
N LEU A 166 -8.53 -4.34 17.91
CA LEU A 166 -8.98 -4.73 19.26
C LEU A 166 -10.49 -4.98 19.31
N ASN A 167 -10.85 -6.14 19.89
CA ASN A 167 -12.23 -6.61 19.98
C ASN A 167 -12.93 -6.66 18.60
N LYS A 168 -12.17 -7.05 17.57
CA LYS A 168 -12.66 -7.29 16.21
C LYS A 168 -12.25 -8.66 15.70
N GLU A 169 -12.96 -9.07 14.67
CA GLU A 169 -12.69 -10.26 13.87
C GLU A 169 -12.36 -9.84 12.44
N PHE A 170 -11.20 -10.26 11.96
CA PHE A 170 -10.75 -10.08 10.59
C PHE A 170 -10.80 -11.42 9.86
N THR A 171 -11.33 -11.41 8.64
CA THR A 171 -11.37 -12.60 7.79
C THR A 171 -10.95 -12.31 6.37
N ILE A 172 -10.41 -13.32 5.72
CA ILE A 172 -10.04 -13.27 4.31
C ILE A 172 -10.16 -14.66 3.71
N ASP A 173 -10.62 -14.72 2.46
CA ASP A 173 -10.56 -15.94 1.66
C ASP A 173 -9.21 -16.00 0.95
N VAL A 174 -8.55 -17.14 1.08
CA VAL A 174 -7.23 -17.40 0.51
C VAL A 174 -7.24 -18.68 -0.33
N ASP A 175 -6.51 -18.66 -1.44
CA ASP A 175 -6.11 -19.86 -2.18
C ASP A 175 -4.59 -19.87 -2.31
N VAL A 176 -3.96 -20.87 -1.69
CA VAL A 176 -2.52 -21.10 -1.69
C VAL A 176 -2.14 -22.39 -2.40
N SER A 177 -3.07 -23.03 -3.11
CA SER A 177 -2.92 -24.38 -3.65
C SER A 177 -1.73 -24.55 -4.60
N THR A 178 -1.29 -23.45 -5.23
CA THR A 178 -0.15 -23.42 -6.13
C THR A 178 1.18 -23.04 -5.46
N LEU A 179 1.15 -22.58 -4.20
CA LEU A 179 2.34 -22.18 -3.46
C LEU A 179 3.01 -23.42 -2.87
N GLU A 180 4.15 -23.80 -3.44
CA GLU A 180 4.95 -24.92 -2.93
C GLU A 180 5.92 -24.48 -1.83
N CYS A 181 6.69 -25.43 -1.28
CA CYS A 181 7.79 -25.17 -0.36
C CYS A 181 8.66 -24.01 -0.85
N GLY A 182 9.00 -23.08 0.05
CA GLY A 182 9.86 -21.94 -0.26
C GLY A 182 9.16 -20.65 -0.66
N LEU A 183 7.85 -20.68 -0.93
CA LEU A 183 7.04 -19.49 -1.17
C LEU A 183 6.25 -19.11 0.07
N ASN A 184 5.91 -17.83 0.19
CA ASN A 184 5.03 -17.32 1.23
C ASN A 184 4.05 -16.30 0.63
N GLY A 185 2.77 -16.66 0.61
CA GLY A 185 1.67 -15.72 0.36
C GLY A 185 1.21 -15.16 1.69
N ALA A 186 1.57 -13.93 1.99
CA ALA A 186 1.39 -13.35 3.31
C ALA A 186 0.26 -12.30 3.38
N VAL A 187 -0.50 -12.33 4.47
CA VAL A 187 -1.50 -11.33 4.89
C VAL A 187 -1.13 -10.88 6.29
N TYR A 188 -0.86 -9.59 6.46
CA TYR A 188 -0.39 -9.07 7.73
C TYR A 188 -0.74 -7.58 7.89
N PHE A 189 -0.54 -7.08 9.09
CA PHE A 189 -0.74 -5.69 9.43
C PHE A 189 0.53 -5.08 9.97
N VAL A 190 0.86 -3.87 9.52
CA VAL A 190 2.02 -3.10 10.00
C VAL A 190 1.61 -1.72 10.47
N GLU A 191 2.31 -1.19 11.47
CA GLU A 191 2.02 0.13 12.06
C GLU A 191 2.57 1.29 11.20
N MET A 192 2.28 1.26 9.89
CA MET A 192 2.58 2.33 8.95
C MET A 192 1.74 3.58 9.20
N GLU A 193 2.22 4.73 8.71
CA GLU A 193 1.46 5.98 8.77
C GLU A 193 0.36 6.00 7.71
N GLU A 194 -0.82 6.49 8.08
CA GLU A 194 -2.00 6.54 7.20
C GLU A 194 -1.71 7.23 5.84
N ASP A 195 -0.87 8.27 5.83
CA ASP A 195 -0.56 9.04 4.61
C ASP A 195 0.70 8.55 3.86
N GLY A 196 1.28 7.43 4.29
CA GLY A 196 2.53 6.89 3.74
C GLY A 196 3.78 7.73 4.04
N GLY A 197 3.73 8.62 5.03
CA GLY A 197 4.84 9.44 5.50
C GLY A 197 4.92 10.83 4.88
N THR A 198 3.85 11.34 4.27
CA THR A 198 3.84 12.71 3.70
C THR A 198 3.80 13.79 4.78
N SER A 199 3.36 13.45 6.00
CA SER A 199 3.34 14.38 7.15
C SER A 199 4.65 14.46 7.94
N ARG A 200 5.55 13.48 7.83
CA ARG A 200 6.76 13.37 8.67
C ARG A 200 8.08 13.60 7.97
N GLY A 201 8.06 13.81 6.67
CA GLY A 201 9.29 13.97 5.93
C GLY A 201 9.10 14.67 4.61
N ASP A 202 10.22 14.70 3.92
CA ASP A 202 10.39 15.22 2.59
C ASP A 202 9.84 14.16 1.59
N ASN A 203 8.52 13.89 1.59
CA ASN A 203 7.86 12.89 0.74
C ASN A 203 6.64 13.46 0.04
N THR A 204 6.64 13.45 -1.30
CA THR A 204 5.51 13.95 -2.13
C THR A 204 4.71 12.83 -2.82
N ALA A 205 5.12 11.58 -2.67
CA ALA A 205 4.50 10.41 -3.28
C ALA A 205 3.41 9.84 -2.36
N GLY A 206 3.75 9.51 -1.11
CA GLY A 206 2.80 9.10 -0.08
C GLY A 206 2.10 7.76 -0.34
N ALA A 207 1.01 7.53 0.40
CA ALA A 207 0.22 6.29 0.31
C ALA A 207 -0.27 6.01 -1.12
N LYS A 208 -0.54 7.04 -1.93
CA LYS A 208 -0.91 6.90 -3.35
C LYS A 208 0.08 6.05 -4.15
N TYR A 209 1.37 6.11 -3.78
CA TYR A 209 2.48 5.39 -4.42
C TYR A 209 3.09 4.33 -3.50
N GLY A 210 2.39 3.91 -2.44
CA GLY A 210 2.83 2.81 -1.58
C GLY A 210 4.10 3.11 -0.77
N THR A 211 4.32 4.35 -0.32
CA THR A 211 5.48 4.68 0.52
C THR A 211 5.24 4.43 2.01
N GLY A 212 6.32 4.42 2.78
CA GLY A 212 6.27 4.42 4.25
C GLY A 212 6.28 3.05 4.91
N TYR A 213 6.63 1.99 4.16
CA TYR A 213 6.71 0.64 4.69
C TYR A 213 7.69 0.52 5.86
N CYS A 214 7.30 -0.29 6.81
CA CYS A 214 8.05 -0.71 7.98
C CYS A 214 7.48 -2.06 8.42
N ASP A 215 8.28 -2.85 9.11
CA ASP A 215 7.83 -4.08 9.77
C ASP A 215 8.75 -4.41 10.96
N ALA A 216 8.52 -5.54 11.62
CA ALA A 216 9.28 -5.88 12.83
C ALA A 216 10.70 -6.37 12.54
N GLN A 217 11.03 -6.68 11.28
CA GLN A 217 12.38 -7.06 10.86
C GLN A 217 13.31 -5.86 10.70
N CYS A 218 12.76 -4.64 10.71
CA CYS A 218 13.48 -3.39 10.47
C CYS A 218 14.22 -3.37 9.11
N PRO A 219 13.54 -3.60 7.98
CA PRO A 219 14.14 -3.85 6.66
C PRO A 219 15.03 -2.71 6.18
N HIS A 220 16.21 -3.08 5.67
CA HIS A 220 17.21 -2.18 5.08
C HIS A 220 17.17 -2.12 3.55
N ASP A 221 16.40 -2.99 2.90
CA ASP A 221 16.29 -3.06 1.44
C ASP A 221 15.44 -1.91 0.85
N LEU A 222 14.76 -1.15 1.70
CA LEU A 222 13.89 -0.04 1.30
C LEU A 222 14.68 1.09 0.63
N LYS A 223 14.26 1.47 -0.57
CA LYS A 223 14.86 2.55 -1.37
C LYS A 223 14.64 3.92 -0.76
N PHE A 224 13.52 4.12 -0.06
CA PHE A 224 13.17 5.38 0.60
C PHE A 224 12.61 5.13 1.99
N ILE A 225 13.08 5.88 2.99
CA ILE A 225 12.62 5.82 4.37
C ILE A 225 12.45 7.25 4.89
N GLN A 226 11.24 7.59 5.33
CA GLN A 226 10.87 8.93 5.84
C GLN A 226 11.23 10.08 4.89
N GLY A 227 11.05 9.88 3.58
CA GLY A 227 11.28 10.90 2.54
C GLY A 227 12.73 11.07 2.10
N GLU A 228 13.66 10.29 2.65
CA GLU A 228 15.06 10.26 2.22
C GLU A 228 15.35 8.95 1.47
N ALA A 229 16.20 8.99 0.45
CA ALA A 229 16.68 7.77 -0.21
C ALA A 229 17.59 6.98 0.74
N ASN A 230 17.67 5.66 0.58
CA ASN A 230 18.63 4.82 1.28
C ASN A 230 19.89 4.59 0.42
N PHE A 231 20.46 5.69 -0.07
CA PHE A 231 21.58 5.70 -1.02
C PHE A 231 22.92 5.43 -0.32
N GLU A 232 23.13 6.08 0.82
CA GLU A 232 24.35 5.93 1.61
C GLU A 232 24.48 4.50 2.11
N GLY A 233 25.66 3.91 1.92
CA GLY A 233 25.92 2.53 2.33
C GLY A 233 25.21 1.46 1.49
N TRP A 234 24.54 1.81 0.39
CA TRP A 234 23.84 0.84 -0.46
C TRP A 234 24.81 -0.15 -1.10
N HIS A 235 24.59 -1.44 -0.84
CA HIS A 235 25.36 -2.55 -1.40
C HIS A 235 24.49 -3.82 -1.51
N GLU A 236 25.03 -4.87 -2.13
CA GLU A 236 24.35 -6.16 -2.27
C GLU A 236 24.88 -7.15 -1.24
N GLU A 237 23.97 -7.81 -0.52
CA GLU A 237 24.24 -9.00 0.30
C GLU A 237 23.60 -10.25 -0.32
N ALA A 238 23.85 -11.43 0.25
CA ALA A 238 23.23 -12.67 -0.22
C ALA A 238 21.69 -12.64 -0.17
N ALA A 239 21.12 -11.91 0.79
CA ALA A 239 19.67 -11.76 0.96
C ALA A 239 19.04 -10.73 0.00
N GLY A 240 19.86 -9.91 -0.68
CA GLY A 240 19.40 -8.82 -1.53
C GLY A 240 20.11 -7.50 -1.19
N PRO A 241 19.63 -6.37 -1.74
CA PRO A 241 20.24 -5.08 -1.51
C PRO A 241 19.97 -4.57 -0.09
N VAL A 242 20.96 -3.86 0.47
CA VAL A 242 20.95 -3.32 1.83
C VAL A 242 21.46 -1.89 1.80
N GLY A 243 20.68 -0.95 2.33
CA GLY A 243 21.11 0.43 2.60
C GLY A 243 21.44 0.67 4.07
N HIS A 244 21.90 1.88 4.39
CA HIS A 244 22.35 2.21 5.74
C HIS A 244 21.23 2.18 6.79
N TYR A 245 20.04 2.67 6.46
CA TYR A 245 18.92 2.76 7.39
C TYR A 245 17.97 1.58 7.26
N GLY A 246 17.37 1.17 8.37
CA GLY A 246 16.21 0.28 8.40
C GLY A 246 14.91 1.02 8.77
N SER A 247 13.76 0.35 8.63
CA SER A 247 12.44 0.90 8.95
C SER A 247 11.64 -0.03 9.87
N CYS A 248 11.62 0.25 11.17
CA CYS A 248 11.00 -0.60 12.20
C CYS A 248 9.56 -0.17 12.53
N CYS A 249 8.63 -1.10 12.68
CA CYS A 249 7.37 -0.90 13.39
C CYS A 249 6.73 -2.23 13.83
N ALA A 250 5.72 -2.17 14.69
CA ALA A 250 5.00 -3.37 15.13
C ALA A 250 4.29 -4.06 13.94
N GLU A 251 4.21 -5.38 14.02
CA GLU A 251 3.71 -6.24 12.95
C GLU A 251 2.83 -7.35 13.53
N MET A 252 1.70 -7.60 12.86
CA MET A 252 0.76 -8.66 13.20
C MET A 252 0.50 -9.51 11.96
N ASP A 253 1.13 -10.68 11.93
CA ASP A 253 1.03 -11.63 10.84
C ASP A 253 -0.21 -12.47 10.99
N ILE A 254 -1.20 -12.18 10.16
CA ILE A 254 -2.44 -12.94 10.11
C ILE A 254 -2.20 -14.29 9.45
N TRP A 255 -1.39 -14.29 8.39
CA TRP A 255 -1.19 -15.43 7.54
C TRP A 255 0.18 -15.34 6.90
N GLU A 256 1.08 -16.25 7.26
CA GLU A 256 2.28 -16.54 6.49
C GLU A 256 2.20 -17.99 6.07
N ALA A 257 2.07 -18.26 4.78
CA ALA A 257 1.76 -19.61 4.35
C ALA A 257 2.14 -19.95 2.92
N ASN A 258 2.31 -21.25 2.73
CA ASN A 258 2.14 -21.93 1.46
C ASN A 258 1.21 -23.13 1.66
N ARG A 259 1.14 -24.04 0.68
CA ARG A 259 0.25 -25.19 0.77
C ARG A 259 0.70 -26.24 1.80
N GLU A 260 1.92 -26.16 2.32
CA GLU A 260 2.52 -27.16 3.20
C GLU A 260 2.53 -26.75 4.68
N ALA A 261 2.69 -25.46 4.97
CA ALA A 261 2.67 -24.92 6.33
C ALA A 261 2.06 -23.50 6.38
N THR A 262 1.60 -23.12 7.56
CA THR A 262 1.10 -21.78 7.85
C THR A 262 1.43 -21.37 9.29
N ALA A 263 1.66 -20.08 9.51
CA ALA A 263 1.81 -19.45 10.81
C ALA A 263 0.95 -18.18 10.91
N PHE A 264 0.57 -17.85 12.14
CA PHE A 264 0.18 -16.49 12.50
C PHE A 264 0.98 -16.05 13.71
N THR A 265 1.45 -14.81 13.69
CA THR A 265 2.53 -14.36 14.57
C THR A 265 2.29 -12.94 15.03
N THR A 266 2.62 -12.64 16.28
CA THR A 266 2.59 -11.28 16.81
C THR A 266 4.00 -10.80 17.09
N HIS A 267 4.33 -9.61 16.58
CA HIS A 267 5.64 -8.97 16.74
C HIS A 267 5.49 -7.60 17.42
N ALA A 268 5.90 -7.54 18.68
CA ALA A 268 5.88 -6.30 19.45
C ALA A 268 7.14 -5.45 19.20
N CYS A 269 6.98 -4.13 19.21
CA CYS A 269 8.09 -3.19 19.14
C CYS A 269 8.02 -2.17 20.28
N GLY A 270 9.19 -1.75 20.77
CA GLY A 270 9.33 -0.69 21.77
C GLY A 270 9.10 0.73 21.23
N THR A 271 8.63 0.88 19.99
CA THR A 271 8.36 2.17 19.33
C THR A 271 6.87 2.41 19.19
N VAL A 272 6.50 3.68 18.99
CA VAL A 272 5.15 4.07 18.59
C VAL A 272 5.20 4.44 17.11
N GLY A 273 4.62 3.59 16.26
CA GLY A 273 4.65 3.76 14.82
C GLY A 273 6.05 3.57 14.20
N PRO A 274 6.24 4.05 12.96
CA PRO A 274 7.46 3.83 12.20
C PRO A 274 8.67 4.56 12.80
N LEU A 275 9.78 3.83 12.92
CA LEU A 275 11.10 4.33 13.28
C LEU A 275 12.09 4.04 12.15
N ARG A 276 12.70 5.09 11.60
CA ARG A 276 13.95 4.94 10.83
C ARG A 276 15.07 4.61 11.82
N CYS A 277 15.64 3.42 11.71
CA CYS A 277 16.67 2.91 12.61
C CYS A 277 18.05 2.93 11.95
N GLU A 278 19.09 2.83 12.76
CA GLU A 278 20.47 2.57 12.32
C GLU A 278 21.02 1.31 13.01
N GLY A 279 21.85 0.55 12.29
CA GLY A 279 22.58 -0.62 12.80
C GLY A 279 23.79 -0.29 13.68
N THR A 280 24.25 0.96 13.65
CA THR A 280 25.40 1.41 14.47
C THR A 280 24.97 1.93 15.84
N GLY A 281 25.94 2.13 16.74
CA GLY A 281 25.68 2.71 18.07
C GLY A 281 24.79 1.81 18.94
N THR A 282 23.56 2.26 19.24
CA THR A 282 22.59 1.48 20.02
C THR A 282 22.00 0.30 19.24
N ASN A 283 22.31 0.16 17.95
CA ASN A 283 21.82 -0.91 17.07
C ASN A 283 20.29 -1.05 17.10
N GLN A 284 19.60 0.05 16.77
CA GLN A 284 18.14 0.11 16.84
C GLN A 284 17.48 -0.86 15.86
N CYS A 285 18.13 -1.15 14.74
CA CYS A 285 17.64 -2.11 13.75
C CYS A 285 17.79 -3.57 14.19
N GLY A 286 18.61 -3.86 15.21
CA GLY A 286 18.91 -5.22 15.62
C GLY A 286 19.74 -5.97 14.58
N ASP A 287 20.73 -5.29 14.01
CA ASP A 287 21.60 -5.83 12.97
C ASP A 287 22.69 -6.70 13.58
N THR A 288 22.83 -7.91 13.06
CA THR A 288 23.88 -8.83 13.47
C THR A 288 25.13 -8.53 12.64
N PRO A 289 26.28 -8.21 13.28
CA PRO A 289 27.54 -8.05 12.57
C PRO A 289 27.91 -9.30 11.76
N GLU A 290 28.51 -9.12 10.58
CA GLU A 290 28.88 -10.23 9.68
C GLU A 290 29.81 -11.26 10.34
N ASP A 291 30.68 -10.82 11.25
CA ASP A 291 31.62 -11.69 11.97
C ASP A 291 30.98 -12.42 13.16
N CYS A 292 29.69 -12.19 13.44
CA CYS A 292 28.97 -12.87 14.49
C CYS A 292 28.51 -14.27 14.06
N THR A 293 29.24 -15.29 14.51
CA THR A 293 28.99 -16.69 14.13
C THR A 293 28.10 -17.48 15.10
N CYS A 294 27.66 -16.86 16.21
CA CYS A 294 26.84 -17.53 17.23
C CYS A 294 25.37 -17.06 17.26
N CYS A 295 24.94 -16.22 16.33
CA CYS A 295 23.61 -15.60 16.42
C CYS A 295 22.52 -16.66 16.24
N GLY A 296 21.75 -16.92 17.31
CA GLY A 296 20.83 -18.04 17.41
C GLY A 296 21.11 -18.95 18.60
N GLU A 297 22.34 -18.93 19.13
CA GLU A 297 22.72 -19.66 20.34
C GLU A 297 22.33 -18.91 21.62
N PRO A 298 22.05 -19.62 22.73
CA PRO A 298 21.97 -19.03 24.05
C PRO A 298 23.26 -18.24 24.36
N GLU A 299 23.12 -17.04 24.93
CA GLU A 299 24.25 -16.20 25.34
C GLU A 299 25.18 -15.73 24.19
N CYS A 300 24.64 -15.45 23.00
CA CYS A 300 25.42 -14.84 21.92
C CYS A 300 25.48 -13.31 22.01
N ASP A 301 26.52 -12.80 22.68
CA ASP A 301 26.74 -11.36 22.89
C ASP A 301 26.86 -10.54 21.61
N CYS A 302 27.24 -11.11 20.46
CA CYS A 302 27.31 -10.36 19.21
C CYS A 302 26.00 -10.36 18.41
N CYS A 303 25.01 -11.18 18.77
CA CYS A 303 23.77 -11.32 18.01
C CYS A 303 22.95 -10.04 18.13
N GLY A 304 22.78 -9.33 17.01
CA GLY A 304 22.00 -8.09 16.97
C GLY A 304 20.50 -8.32 16.95
N ARG A 305 20.08 -9.50 16.47
CA ARG A 305 18.66 -9.87 16.27
C ARG A 305 17.76 -9.50 17.46
N TYR A 306 18.22 -9.71 18.69
CA TYR A 306 17.47 -9.49 19.92
C TYR A 306 17.80 -8.16 20.64
N LYS A 307 18.59 -7.29 19.99
CA LYS A 307 19.03 -5.99 20.55
C LYS A 307 18.31 -4.81 19.94
N GLY A 308 17.63 -5.01 18.82
CA GLY A 308 16.85 -3.99 18.14
C GLY A 308 15.64 -3.53 18.95
N VAL A 309 14.88 -2.60 18.39
CA VAL A 309 13.66 -2.09 19.02
C VAL A 309 12.44 -3.01 18.83
N CYS A 310 12.50 -3.93 17.88
CA CYS A 310 11.42 -4.84 17.52
C CYS A 310 11.79 -6.30 17.82
N ASP A 311 10.78 -7.09 18.16
CA ASP A 311 10.88 -8.53 18.26
C ASP A 311 10.84 -9.14 16.85
N LYS A 312 12.00 -9.59 16.37
CA LYS A 312 12.13 -10.19 15.03
C LYS A 312 11.62 -11.63 14.95
N ASP A 313 11.48 -12.33 16.08
CA ASP A 313 11.03 -13.72 16.12
C ASP A 313 9.50 -13.80 16.21
N GLY A 314 8.92 -12.92 17.02
CA GLY A 314 7.50 -12.95 17.33
C GLY A 314 7.11 -14.05 18.31
N CYS A 315 5.82 -14.08 18.65
CA CYS A 315 5.16 -15.25 19.23
C CYS A 315 4.27 -15.91 18.18
N ASP A 316 4.73 -17.03 17.61
CA ASP A 316 4.11 -17.68 16.46
C ASP A 316 3.23 -18.89 16.82
N PHE A 317 2.17 -19.09 16.04
CA PHE A 317 1.38 -20.31 16.06
C PHE A 317 1.40 -20.95 14.68
N ASN A 318 2.32 -21.91 14.51
CA ASN A 318 2.35 -22.83 13.38
C ASN A 318 1.88 -24.22 13.84
N HIS A 319 0.81 -24.75 13.22
CA HIS A 319 0.19 -26.01 13.63
C HIS A 319 1.16 -27.18 13.65
N PHE A 320 2.02 -27.27 12.62
CA PHE A 320 3.02 -28.33 12.47
C PHE A 320 4.10 -28.19 13.53
N ARG A 321 4.63 -26.96 13.72
CA ARG A 321 5.63 -26.64 14.75
C ARG A 321 5.15 -26.96 16.16
N LEU A 322 3.85 -26.78 16.40
CA LEU A 322 3.18 -27.05 17.67
C LEU A 322 2.66 -28.49 17.80
N GLY A 323 3.09 -29.38 16.89
CA GLY A 323 2.95 -30.83 16.98
C GLY A 323 1.74 -31.42 16.27
N ASP A 324 0.92 -30.63 15.58
CA ASP A 324 -0.21 -31.13 14.78
C ASP A 324 0.11 -31.22 13.28
N GLU A 325 0.95 -32.19 12.92
CA GLU A 325 1.42 -32.41 11.55
C GLU A 325 0.34 -32.84 10.53
N ASN A 326 -0.91 -33.09 10.96
CA ASN A 326 -2.02 -33.49 10.08
C ASN A 326 -3.15 -32.45 10.03
N PHE A 327 -2.96 -31.28 10.63
CA PHE A 327 -4.00 -30.26 10.66
C PHE A 327 -4.12 -29.51 9.33
N TYR A 328 -3.02 -28.99 8.80
CA TYR A 328 -3.00 -28.15 7.60
C TYR A 328 -2.04 -28.76 6.57
N GLY A 329 -2.47 -28.88 5.31
CA GLY A 329 -1.61 -29.35 4.23
C GLY A 329 -2.36 -29.75 2.96
N HIS A 330 -1.61 -30.13 1.92
CA HIS A 330 -2.17 -30.37 0.59
C HIS A 330 -2.90 -31.72 0.47
N GLY A 331 -4.22 -31.65 0.26
CA GLY A 331 -5.10 -32.77 -0.01
C GLY A 331 -6.00 -33.16 1.16
N SER A 332 -7.13 -33.79 0.82
CA SER A 332 -8.24 -34.17 1.73
C SER A 332 -7.90 -35.03 2.96
N ARG A 333 -6.65 -35.47 3.13
CA ARG A 333 -6.19 -36.17 4.34
C ARG A 333 -5.97 -35.21 5.52
N PHE A 334 -5.76 -33.92 5.24
CA PHE A 334 -5.56 -32.90 6.26
C PHE A 334 -6.91 -32.35 6.74
N THR A 335 -6.91 -31.76 7.94
CA THR A 335 -8.13 -31.15 8.51
C THR A 335 -8.53 -29.90 7.73
N VAL A 336 -7.55 -29.08 7.37
CA VAL A 336 -7.65 -27.96 6.43
C VAL A 336 -6.90 -28.37 5.16
N ASP A 337 -7.64 -28.55 4.07
CA ASP A 337 -7.12 -29.03 2.79
C ASP A 337 -6.66 -27.86 1.91
N THR A 338 -5.35 -27.68 1.77
CA THR A 338 -4.78 -26.56 1.01
C THR A 338 -4.82 -26.78 -0.51
N SER A 339 -5.35 -27.91 -1.00
CA SER A 339 -5.64 -28.08 -2.42
C SER A 339 -6.89 -27.31 -2.88
N LYS A 340 -7.56 -26.63 -1.94
CA LYS A 340 -8.77 -25.82 -2.15
C LYS A 340 -8.65 -24.48 -1.43
N PRO A 341 -9.45 -23.47 -1.84
CA PRO A 341 -9.62 -22.24 -1.08
C PRO A 341 -10.14 -22.48 0.34
N MET A 342 -9.88 -21.51 1.22
CA MET A 342 -10.39 -21.47 2.60
C MET A 342 -10.62 -20.03 3.07
N THR A 343 -11.52 -19.84 4.03
CA THR A 343 -11.60 -18.60 4.81
C THR A 343 -10.72 -18.73 6.04
N VAL A 344 -9.83 -17.77 6.24
CA VAL A 344 -9.01 -17.63 7.45
C VAL A 344 -9.69 -16.59 8.35
N VAL A 345 -9.92 -16.95 9.61
CA VAL A 345 -10.59 -16.07 10.59
C VAL A 345 -9.66 -15.83 11.78
N THR A 346 -9.45 -14.56 12.12
CA THR A 346 -8.62 -14.15 13.24
C THR A 346 -9.37 -13.19 14.14
N GLN A 347 -9.43 -13.53 15.43
CA GLN A 347 -10.17 -12.78 16.46
C GLN A 347 -9.19 -12.20 17.47
N PHE A 348 -9.33 -10.90 17.77
CA PHE A 348 -8.49 -10.20 18.73
C PHE A 348 -9.30 -9.88 19.98
N LEU A 349 -9.27 -10.78 20.97
CA LEU A 349 -10.03 -10.62 22.20
C LEU A 349 -9.32 -9.69 23.17
N THR A 350 -10.09 -8.81 23.78
CA THR A 350 -9.65 -7.95 24.86
C THR A 350 -10.17 -8.46 26.19
N HIS A 351 -9.43 -8.20 27.27
CA HIS A 351 -9.71 -8.75 28.61
C HIS A 351 -11.12 -8.42 29.15
N ASP A 352 -11.74 -7.33 28.69
CA ASP A 352 -13.06 -6.87 29.11
C ASP A 352 -14.11 -6.95 27.99
N GLY A 353 -13.75 -7.47 26.81
CA GLY A 353 -14.63 -7.56 25.64
C GLY A 353 -15.00 -6.20 25.03
N THR A 354 -14.18 -5.17 25.24
CA THR A 354 -14.37 -3.82 24.67
C THR A 354 -13.25 -3.45 23.69
N ASP A 355 -13.53 -2.47 22.83
CA ASP A 355 -12.57 -1.92 21.86
C ASP A 355 -11.39 -1.17 22.49
N THR A 356 -11.45 -0.94 23.81
CA THR A 356 -10.44 -0.20 24.58
C THR A 356 -9.70 -1.05 25.61
N GLY A 357 -10.11 -2.31 25.80
CA GLY A 357 -9.45 -3.21 26.72
C GLY A 357 -8.11 -3.68 26.19
N ASP A 358 -7.19 -4.04 27.08
CA ASP A 358 -5.92 -4.66 26.70
C ASP A 358 -6.15 -5.98 25.93
N LEU A 359 -5.35 -6.21 24.88
CA LEU A 359 -5.33 -7.47 24.12
C LEU A 359 -4.97 -8.62 25.06
N GLU A 360 -5.81 -9.65 25.09
CA GLU A 360 -5.62 -10.84 25.94
C GLU A 360 -5.28 -12.07 25.10
N GLU A 361 -5.95 -12.24 23.96
CA GLU A 361 -5.91 -13.48 23.20
C GLU A 361 -6.14 -13.24 21.70
N ILE A 362 -5.35 -13.91 20.86
CA ILE A 362 -5.56 -13.97 19.41
C ILE A 362 -6.00 -15.39 19.06
N ARG A 363 -7.24 -15.55 18.60
CA ARG A 363 -7.80 -16.85 18.18
C ARG A 363 -7.81 -16.98 16.67
N ARG A 364 -7.73 -18.24 16.23
CA ARG A 364 -7.81 -18.65 14.84
C ARG A 364 -8.95 -19.64 14.65
N LEU A 365 -9.64 -19.54 13.52
CA LEU A 365 -10.42 -20.64 12.97
C LEU A 365 -10.40 -20.57 11.44
N TYR A 366 -10.87 -21.64 10.81
CA TYR A 366 -10.99 -21.76 9.36
C TYR A 366 -12.44 -22.05 8.97
N VAL A 367 -12.82 -21.64 7.77
CA VAL A 367 -14.03 -22.14 7.11
C VAL A 367 -13.63 -22.75 5.78
N GLN A 368 -14.01 -24.00 5.57
CA GLN A 368 -13.76 -24.70 4.31
C GLN A 368 -14.93 -25.61 3.98
N ASP A 369 -15.39 -25.59 2.72
CA ASP A 369 -16.58 -26.32 2.27
C ASP A 369 -17.80 -26.07 3.18
N GLY A 370 -17.99 -24.82 3.63
CA GLY A 370 -19.06 -24.39 4.54
C GLY A 370 -18.94 -24.88 5.99
N LYS A 371 -17.84 -25.54 6.36
CA LYS A 371 -17.62 -26.07 7.71
C LYS A 371 -16.66 -25.19 8.49
N VAL A 372 -17.08 -24.80 9.69
CA VAL A 372 -16.21 -24.16 10.68
C VAL A 372 -15.25 -25.20 11.27
N ILE A 373 -13.96 -24.93 11.15
CA ILE A 373 -12.86 -25.75 11.67
C ILE A 373 -12.13 -24.92 12.72
N GLN A 374 -12.18 -25.35 13.97
CA GLN A 374 -11.41 -24.69 15.05
C GLN A 374 -9.91 -24.88 14.84
N ASN A 375 -9.10 -23.97 15.37
CA ASN A 375 -7.65 -24.11 15.35
C ASN A 375 -7.19 -25.44 15.99
N SER A 376 -6.04 -25.95 15.56
CA SER A 376 -5.41 -27.10 16.22
C SER A 376 -5.04 -26.74 17.66
N LYS A 377 -5.00 -27.75 18.52
CA LYS A 377 -4.46 -27.60 19.88
C LYS A 377 -2.97 -27.86 19.87
N VAL A 378 -2.25 -27.11 20.69
CA VAL A 378 -0.84 -27.34 20.97
C VAL A 378 -0.64 -28.73 21.59
N LYS A 379 0.35 -29.48 21.08
CA LYS A 379 0.65 -30.86 21.53
C LYS A 379 2.01 -31.02 22.19
N ASN A 380 2.91 -30.06 22.04
CA ASN A 380 4.32 -30.19 22.39
C ASN A 380 4.88 -29.02 23.24
N LEU A 381 4.03 -28.25 23.93
CA LEU A 381 4.47 -27.23 24.89
C LEU A 381 4.20 -27.66 26.34
N ASP A 382 5.18 -27.48 27.21
CA ASP A 382 5.03 -27.80 28.62
C ASP A 382 4.14 -26.76 29.32
N GLY A 383 3.04 -27.21 29.93
CA GLY A 383 2.14 -26.34 30.68
C GLY A 383 1.17 -25.51 29.83
N PHE A 384 1.05 -25.79 28.53
CA PHE A 384 0.06 -25.18 27.64
C PHE A 384 -0.50 -26.21 26.65
N ASN A 385 -1.83 -26.24 26.50
CA ASN A 385 -2.53 -27.14 25.56
C ASN A 385 -3.75 -26.47 24.88
N GLY A 386 -3.76 -25.14 24.85
CA GLY A 386 -4.77 -24.33 24.15
C GLY A 386 -4.53 -24.29 22.64
N ASP A 387 -5.30 -23.43 21.97
CA ASP A 387 -5.38 -23.29 20.51
C ASP A 387 -5.32 -21.82 20.06
N SER A 388 -4.70 -20.96 20.88
CA SER A 388 -4.62 -19.52 20.64
C SER A 388 -3.29 -18.94 21.10
N ILE A 389 -2.95 -17.76 20.58
CA ILE A 389 -1.83 -16.97 21.09
C ILE A 389 -2.32 -16.15 22.28
N ASN A 390 -1.64 -16.31 23.40
CA ASN A 390 -1.77 -15.50 24.61
C ASN A 390 -0.44 -15.53 25.37
N GLU A 391 -0.33 -14.72 26.42
CA GLU A 391 0.89 -14.61 27.24
C GLU A 391 1.40 -15.98 27.73
N GLN A 392 0.51 -16.86 28.19
CA GLN A 392 0.88 -18.18 28.69
C GLN A 392 1.45 -19.08 27.58
N MET A 393 0.85 -19.03 26.39
CA MET A 393 1.35 -19.74 25.21
C MET A 393 2.75 -19.27 24.85
N CYS A 394 2.95 -17.95 24.72
CA CYS A 394 4.23 -17.37 24.30
C CYS A 394 5.36 -17.75 25.28
N LEU A 395 5.13 -17.62 26.58
CA LEU A 395 6.11 -17.99 27.61
C LEU A 395 6.41 -19.50 27.62
N ALA A 396 5.38 -20.34 27.47
CA ALA A 396 5.56 -21.79 27.37
C ALA A 396 6.35 -22.17 26.10
N GLN A 397 6.06 -21.52 24.99
CA GLN A 397 6.68 -21.75 23.69
C GLN A 397 8.18 -21.43 23.72
N LYS A 398 8.54 -20.20 24.12
CA LYS A 398 9.95 -19.77 24.21
C LYS A 398 10.75 -20.66 25.16
N LYS A 399 10.16 -21.03 26.30
CA LYS A 399 10.79 -21.94 27.26
C LYS A 399 10.99 -23.35 26.71
N THR A 400 9.95 -23.98 26.16
CA THR A 400 10.04 -25.38 25.68
C THR A 400 10.92 -25.51 24.45
N PHE A 401 10.97 -24.50 23.59
CA PHE A 401 11.83 -24.48 22.40
C PHE A 401 13.25 -23.98 22.69
N GLU A 402 13.53 -23.54 23.93
CA GLU A 402 14.82 -22.97 24.33
C GLU A 402 15.20 -21.72 23.52
N ASN A 403 14.21 -20.95 23.09
CA ASN A 403 14.40 -19.71 22.35
C ASN A 403 14.49 -18.49 23.29
N PRO A 404 15.24 -17.44 22.93
CA PRO A 404 15.17 -16.15 23.61
C PRO A 404 13.74 -15.58 23.60
N ASP A 405 13.27 -15.12 24.75
CA ASP A 405 11.99 -14.42 24.87
C ASP A 405 12.17 -12.92 24.64
N ASP A 406 12.28 -12.52 23.37
CA ASP A 406 12.37 -11.10 23.00
C ASP A 406 10.99 -10.43 23.01
N PHE A 407 9.93 -11.18 22.64
CA PHE A 407 8.53 -10.73 22.62
C PHE A 407 8.11 -10.03 23.92
N SER A 408 8.29 -10.70 25.07
CA SER A 408 7.93 -10.13 26.37
C SER A 408 8.72 -8.86 26.68
N THR A 409 9.99 -8.79 26.27
CA THR A 409 10.84 -7.61 26.52
C THR A 409 10.46 -6.39 25.67
N LYS A 410 9.83 -6.60 24.51
CA LYS A 410 9.29 -5.53 23.65
C LYS A 410 7.84 -5.18 23.95
N GLY A 411 7.28 -5.67 25.05
CA GLY A 411 5.95 -5.33 25.54
C GLY A 411 4.91 -6.43 25.35
N GLY A 412 5.26 -7.56 24.73
CA GLY A 412 4.41 -8.73 24.58
C GLY A 412 3.02 -8.41 24.02
N MET A 413 2.01 -9.11 24.55
CA MET A 413 0.61 -8.94 24.12
C MET A 413 0.11 -7.50 24.32
N GLN A 414 0.53 -6.83 25.38
CA GLN A 414 0.11 -5.45 25.65
C GLN A 414 0.72 -4.46 24.64
N GLY A 415 2.00 -4.63 24.30
CA GLY A 415 2.70 -3.84 23.28
C GLY A 415 2.04 -3.99 21.92
N MET A 416 1.75 -5.24 21.51
CA MET A 416 1.00 -5.52 20.28
C MET A 416 -0.40 -4.88 20.33
N GLY A 417 -1.14 -5.08 21.43
CA GLY A 417 -2.47 -4.52 21.62
C GLY A 417 -2.49 -3.00 21.48
N ALA A 418 -1.45 -2.31 21.98
CA ALA A 418 -1.32 -0.87 21.84
C ALA A 418 -1.15 -0.42 20.38
N ALA A 419 -0.43 -1.18 19.54
CA ALA A 419 -0.33 -0.90 18.11
C ALA A 419 -1.66 -1.17 17.37
N LEU A 420 -2.30 -2.32 17.65
CA LEU A 420 -3.63 -2.66 17.10
C LEU A 420 -4.69 -1.60 17.44
N ALA A 421 -4.60 -0.97 18.62
CA ALA A 421 -5.50 0.10 19.05
C ALA A 421 -5.33 1.41 18.26
N ARG A 422 -4.08 1.74 17.90
CA ARG A 422 -3.76 2.95 17.13
C ARG A 422 -4.21 2.82 15.67
N GLY A 423 -4.16 1.60 15.15
CA GLY A 423 -4.57 1.25 13.81
C GLY A 423 -3.38 0.84 12.97
N MET A 424 -3.56 -0.18 12.13
CA MET A 424 -2.49 -0.73 11.30
C MET A 424 -2.95 -0.88 9.85
N VAL A 425 -2.00 -0.84 8.92
CA VAL A 425 -2.25 -0.95 7.48
C VAL A 425 -2.22 -2.41 7.07
N LEU A 426 -3.23 -2.86 6.33
CA LEU A 426 -3.27 -4.20 5.75
C LEU A 426 -2.24 -4.32 4.62
N VAL A 427 -1.48 -5.42 4.65
CA VAL A 427 -0.52 -5.80 3.63
C VAL A 427 -0.90 -7.17 3.03
N LEU A 428 -0.87 -7.26 1.71
CA LEU A 428 -0.99 -8.49 0.94
C LEU A 428 0.29 -8.69 0.12
N SER A 429 0.94 -9.85 0.23
CA SER A 429 2.19 -10.08 -0.51
C SER A 429 2.39 -11.52 -0.94
N LEU A 430 3.32 -11.71 -1.88
CA LEU A 430 3.86 -13.00 -2.27
C LEU A 430 5.36 -12.86 -2.46
N TRP A 431 6.15 -13.71 -1.79
CA TRP A 431 7.61 -13.61 -1.82
C TRP A 431 8.30 -14.97 -1.66
N ASP A 432 9.57 -15.00 -2.04
CA ASP A 432 10.53 -16.06 -1.73
C ASP A 432 11.66 -15.51 -0.85
N ASP A 433 12.40 -16.38 -0.20
CA ASP A 433 13.37 -15.98 0.83
C ASP A 433 14.81 -16.32 0.42
N MET A 434 15.55 -15.30 0.01
CA MET A 434 16.97 -15.40 -0.35
C MET A 434 17.88 -15.77 0.82
N LYS A 435 17.45 -15.51 2.06
CA LYS A 435 18.29 -15.66 3.26
C LYS A 435 18.15 -17.05 3.87
N THR A 436 16.92 -17.48 4.12
CA THR A 436 16.63 -18.72 4.84
C THR A 436 15.77 -19.70 4.06
N GLN A 437 15.50 -19.43 2.78
CA GLN A 437 14.82 -20.35 1.86
C GLN A 437 13.43 -20.79 2.38
N MET A 438 12.81 -19.96 3.24
CA MET A 438 11.53 -20.23 3.89
C MET A 438 11.55 -21.40 4.90
N ASP A 439 12.73 -21.91 5.26
CA ASP A 439 12.86 -23.07 6.15
C ASP A 439 12.25 -22.79 7.54
N TRP A 440 12.23 -21.53 7.97
CA TRP A 440 11.63 -21.07 9.23
C TRP A 440 10.09 -21.16 9.25
N LEU A 441 9.44 -21.36 8.10
CA LEU A 441 8.00 -21.55 7.98
C LEU A 441 7.65 -23.02 7.71
N ASP A 442 8.32 -23.66 6.74
CA ASP A 442 7.84 -24.93 6.16
C ASP A 442 8.82 -26.11 6.26
N SER A 443 10.01 -25.93 6.84
CA SER A 443 11.05 -26.96 6.93
C SER A 443 11.60 -27.14 8.36
N THR A 444 12.87 -27.55 8.45
CA THR A 444 13.64 -27.73 9.69
C THR A 444 14.54 -26.50 9.87
N ALA A 445 14.31 -25.74 10.93
CA ALA A 445 15.02 -24.49 11.19
C ALA A 445 15.34 -24.32 12.69
N PRO A 446 16.64 -24.26 13.08
CA PRO A 446 17.83 -24.32 12.21
C PRO A 446 18.04 -25.69 11.50
N PRO A 447 18.65 -25.72 10.31
CA PRO A 447 18.78 -26.95 9.52
C PRO A 447 19.79 -27.97 10.09
N ASP A 448 20.69 -27.54 10.96
CA ASP A 448 21.72 -28.34 11.63
C ASP A 448 21.27 -28.92 12.98
N GLU A 449 20.14 -28.45 13.52
CA GLU A 449 19.55 -28.97 14.75
C GLU A 449 18.74 -30.27 14.49
N PRO A 450 18.71 -31.23 15.44
CA PRO A 450 17.93 -32.44 15.27
C PRO A 450 16.44 -32.14 15.12
N ALA A 451 15.83 -32.67 14.06
CA ALA A 451 14.40 -32.51 13.78
C ALA A 451 13.48 -33.07 14.89
N SER A 452 13.99 -33.88 15.82
CA SER A 452 13.26 -34.34 17.01
C SER A 452 13.19 -33.31 18.15
N LYS A 453 14.01 -32.25 18.10
CA LYS A 453 14.00 -31.17 19.10
C LYS A 453 12.71 -30.36 18.92
N PRO A 454 11.92 -30.12 19.98
CA PRO A 454 10.71 -29.31 19.90
C PRO A 454 10.99 -27.93 19.29
N GLY A 455 10.12 -27.48 18.39
CA GLY A 455 10.22 -26.17 17.74
C GLY A 455 11.10 -26.10 16.48
N VAL A 456 11.88 -27.15 16.19
CA VAL A 456 12.79 -27.17 15.02
C VAL A 456 12.07 -27.52 13.72
N ARG A 457 11.18 -28.54 13.71
CA ARG A 457 10.36 -28.87 12.54
C ARG A 457 9.14 -27.95 12.47
N ARG A 458 8.90 -27.37 11.30
CA ARG A 458 7.87 -26.34 11.08
C ARG A 458 6.97 -26.64 9.88
N GLY A 459 7.39 -27.59 9.05
CA GLY A 459 6.57 -28.19 8.02
C GLY A 459 7.22 -29.46 7.46
N PRO A 460 6.64 -30.03 6.39
CA PRO A 460 7.12 -31.26 5.79
C PRO A 460 8.23 -31.05 4.76
N CYS A 461 8.59 -29.81 4.41
CA CYS A 461 9.52 -29.52 3.34
C CYS A 461 10.95 -29.96 3.68
N GLU A 462 11.70 -30.40 2.67
CA GLU A 462 13.12 -30.69 2.82
C GLU A 462 13.92 -29.37 2.92
N VAL A 463 14.96 -29.36 3.76
CA VAL A 463 15.86 -28.21 3.91
C VAL A 463 16.42 -27.81 2.54
N GLY A 464 16.29 -26.53 2.21
CA GLY A 464 16.77 -25.95 0.95
C GLY A 464 15.92 -26.25 -0.29
N SER A 465 14.72 -26.81 -0.10
CA SER A 465 13.72 -26.93 -1.17
C SER A 465 13.22 -25.56 -1.66
N GLY A 466 13.32 -24.53 -0.80
CA GLY A 466 12.92 -23.17 -1.10
C GLY A 466 13.98 -22.26 -1.75
N ASP A 467 15.06 -22.82 -2.30
CA ASP A 467 16.07 -22.08 -3.07
C ASP A 467 15.43 -21.16 -4.15
N PRO A 468 15.48 -19.82 -3.95
CA PRO A 468 14.81 -18.87 -4.84
C PRO A 468 15.19 -18.98 -6.32
N HIS A 469 16.46 -19.29 -6.63
CA HIS A 469 16.91 -19.42 -8.02
C HIS A 469 16.22 -20.61 -8.71
N LYS A 470 15.99 -21.70 -7.98
CA LYS A 470 15.25 -22.86 -8.48
C LYS A 470 13.74 -22.56 -8.55
N LEU A 471 13.16 -21.92 -7.54
CA LEU A 471 11.72 -21.60 -7.54
C LEU A 471 11.35 -20.70 -8.73
N ARG A 472 12.09 -19.59 -8.91
CA ARG A 472 11.83 -18.59 -9.96
C ARG A 472 11.89 -19.15 -11.37
N SER A 473 12.62 -20.24 -11.59
CA SER A 473 12.70 -20.93 -12.88
C SER A 473 11.69 -22.07 -13.02
N ARG A 474 11.34 -22.76 -11.93
CA ARG A 474 10.52 -23.97 -11.94
C ARG A 474 9.02 -23.69 -11.84
N ILE A 475 8.63 -22.73 -11.02
CA ILE A 475 7.22 -22.41 -10.72
C ILE A 475 6.91 -20.91 -10.86
N PRO A 476 7.33 -20.24 -11.95
CA PRO A 476 7.14 -18.79 -12.10
C PRO A 476 5.66 -18.36 -12.07
N SER A 477 4.75 -19.27 -12.47
CA SER A 477 3.30 -19.04 -12.50
C SER A 477 2.57 -19.40 -11.21
N ALA A 478 3.28 -19.83 -10.16
CA ALA A 478 2.68 -19.98 -8.83
C ALA A 478 2.05 -18.65 -8.42
N HIS A 479 0.92 -18.70 -7.73
CA HIS A 479 0.18 -17.52 -7.33
C HIS A 479 -0.63 -17.77 -6.06
N VAL A 480 -0.96 -16.68 -5.39
CA VAL A 480 -1.89 -16.67 -4.26
C VAL A 480 -3.08 -15.79 -4.61
N THR A 481 -4.29 -16.25 -4.26
CA THR A 481 -5.51 -15.45 -4.35
C THR A 481 -5.87 -14.92 -2.98
N PHE A 482 -6.18 -13.63 -2.90
CA PHE A 482 -6.71 -12.96 -1.72
C PHE A 482 -8.00 -12.25 -2.07
N ARG A 483 -9.11 -12.59 -1.42
CA ARG A 483 -10.41 -11.96 -1.70
C ARG A 483 -11.34 -11.95 -0.49
N LEU A 484 -12.45 -11.22 -0.63
CA LEU A 484 -13.55 -11.21 0.34
C LEU A 484 -13.09 -10.91 1.77
N ILE A 485 -12.38 -9.79 1.92
CA ILE A 485 -11.92 -9.34 3.23
C ILE A 485 -13.13 -8.86 4.02
N ARG A 486 -13.25 -9.28 5.28
CA ARG A 486 -14.28 -8.80 6.19
C ARG A 486 -13.68 -8.38 7.53
N ILE A 487 -14.29 -7.37 8.15
CA ILE A 487 -13.95 -6.90 9.49
C ILE A 487 -15.24 -6.65 10.27
N GLY A 488 -15.31 -7.09 11.52
CA GLY A 488 -16.52 -6.89 12.31
C GLY A 488 -16.43 -7.25 13.77
N GLU A 489 -17.60 -7.31 14.40
CA GLU A 489 -17.76 -7.87 15.74
C GLU A 489 -17.29 -9.33 15.78
N ILE A 490 -16.76 -9.79 16.91
CA ILE A 490 -16.34 -11.19 17.11
C ILE A 490 -17.48 -12.17 16.78
N GLY A 491 -17.31 -13.04 15.79
CA GLY A 491 -18.32 -13.99 15.31
C GLY A 491 -19.37 -13.39 14.37
N SER A 492 -19.00 -12.38 13.57
CA SER A 492 -19.92 -11.71 12.62
C SER A 492 -19.52 -11.87 11.16
N THR A 493 -18.32 -12.37 10.87
CA THR A 493 -17.75 -12.37 9.52
C THR A 493 -17.71 -13.76 8.88
N TYR A 494 -18.32 -14.78 9.51
CA TYR A 494 -18.43 -16.13 8.96
C TYR A 494 -19.77 -16.79 9.29
N GLY A 495 -20.17 -17.77 8.46
CA GLY A 495 -21.44 -18.48 8.56
C GLY A 495 -22.58 -17.80 7.80
N GLU A 496 -23.78 -18.40 7.83
CA GLU A 496 -24.92 -18.04 6.96
C GLU A 496 -25.21 -16.53 6.88
N LYS A 497 -25.18 -15.82 8.01
CA LYS A 497 -25.43 -14.35 8.05
C LYS A 497 -24.36 -13.50 7.38
N ALA A 498 -23.12 -13.98 7.32
CA ALA A 498 -22.03 -13.33 6.60
C ALA A 498 -22.06 -13.72 5.11
N ASP A 499 -22.56 -14.92 4.78
CA ASP A 499 -22.66 -15.41 3.41
C ASP A 499 -23.88 -14.82 2.66
N ASP A 500 -24.94 -14.43 3.37
CA ASP A 500 -26.14 -13.78 2.81
C ASP A 500 -25.83 -12.44 2.09
N SER A 501 -24.67 -11.80 2.34
CA SER A 501 -24.25 -10.58 1.61
C SER A 501 -23.75 -10.87 0.19
N ILE A 502 -23.35 -12.12 -0.11
CA ILE A 502 -22.96 -12.56 -1.45
C ILE A 502 -24.21 -12.74 -2.33
N ASP A 503 -25.28 -13.28 -1.77
CA ASP A 503 -26.56 -13.55 -2.45
C ASP A 503 -27.50 -12.32 -2.50
N GLY A 504 -27.32 -11.35 -1.60
CA GLY A 504 -28.20 -10.20 -1.41
C GLY A 504 -28.19 -9.20 -2.57
N GLN A 505 -27.13 -9.14 -3.38
CA GLN A 505 -27.08 -8.28 -4.57
C GLN A 505 -27.99 -8.78 -5.71
N GLU A 506 -28.47 -10.04 -5.68
CA GLU A 506 -29.43 -10.55 -6.68
C GLU A 506 -30.91 -10.33 -6.29
N ARG A 507 -31.22 -10.00 -5.01
CA ARG A 507 -32.62 -10.03 -4.51
C ARG A 507 -33.30 -8.68 -4.28
N GLU A 508 -32.59 -7.55 -4.27
CA GLU A 508 -33.23 -6.23 -4.06
C GLU A 508 -33.77 -5.55 -5.34
N GLY A 509 -34.10 -6.34 -6.38
CA GLY A 509 -34.68 -5.86 -7.64
C GLY A 509 -36.16 -6.19 -7.88
N GLY A 510 -36.90 -6.73 -6.89
CA GLY A 510 -38.23 -7.26 -7.15
C GLY A 510 -39.18 -7.29 -5.96
N GLU A 511 -39.57 -6.13 -5.41
CA GLU A 511 -40.84 -6.03 -4.68
C GLU A 511 -42.00 -5.79 -5.65
N GLY A 512 -42.89 -6.78 -5.74
CA GLY A 512 -44.12 -6.69 -6.52
C GLY A 512 -44.99 -7.95 -6.43
N GLY A 513 -45.56 -8.19 -5.24
CA GLY A 513 -46.82 -8.88 -4.93
C GLY A 513 -47.23 -10.17 -5.69
N ASP A 514 -47.54 -11.23 -4.94
CA ASP A 514 -48.92 -11.67 -4.67
C ASP A 514 -48.92 -12.95 -3.82
N SER A 515 -49.89 -13.00 -2.93
CA SER A 515 -50.29 -14.11 -2.07
C SER A 515 -50.77 -15.35 -2.85
N GLY A 516 -50.36 -16.55 -2.41
CA GLY A 516 -50.88 -17.81 -2.95
C GLY A 516 -50.44 -19.04 -2.16
N ASP A 517 -51.37 -19.55 -1.36
CA ASP A 517 -51.35 -20.76 -0.52
C ASP A 517 -51.42 -22.09 -1.32
N HIS A 518 -51.25 -23.23 -0.63
CA HIS A 518 -51.28 -24.67 -1.01
C HIS A 518 -49.92 -25.27 -1.43
N GLY A 519 -49.40 -26.39 -0.93
CA GLY A 519 -49.94 -27.46 -0.09
C GLY A 519 -49.58 -28.84 -0.69
N GLY A 520 -48.71 -29.61 -0.02
CA GLY A 520 -48.74 -31.09 0.00
C GLY A 520 -47.84 -31.92 -0.95
N GLY A 521 -46.89 -32.66 -0.34
CA GLY A 521 -46.83 -34.14 -0.39
C GLY A 521 -46.11 -34.88 -1.55
N GLY A 522 -45.03 -35.60 -1.21
CA GLY A 522 -44.97 -37.07 -1.34
C GLY A 522 -44.23 -37.74 -2.53
N SER A 523 -43.17 -38.48 -2.16
CA SER A 523 -42.85 -39.89 -2.52
C SER A 523 -42.09 -40.28 -3.81
N GLU A 524 -40.90 -40.85 -3.57
CA GLU A 524 -40.25 -42.11 -4.03
C GLU A 524 -40.42 -42.73 -5.44
N GLY A 525 -39.28 -43.27 -5.93
CA GLY A 525 -39.11 -44.34 -6.94
C GLY A 525 -38.18 -43.91 -8.09
N GLY A 526 -37.04 -44.52 -8.45
CA GLY A 526 -36.52 -45.89 -8.31
C GLY A 526 -36.43 -46.55 -9.71
N GLY A 527 -35.22 -46.77 -10.26
CA GLY A 527 -35.03 -47.61 -11.47
C GLY A 527 -33.80 -47.38 -12.36
N SER A 528 -32.74 -48.15 -12.10
CA SER A 528 -31.76 -48.84 -12.99
C SER A 528 -31.33 -48.34 -14.39
N GLU A 529 -30.00 -48.19 -14.52
CA GLU A 529 -29.04 -48.69 -15.55
C GLU A 529 -29.37 -48.68 -17.06
N GLU A 530 -28.54 -47.95 -17.83
CA GLU A 530 -27.99 -48.41 -19.13
C GLU A 530 -26.65 -47.67 -19.42
N GLU A 531 -25.58 -48.43 -19.68
CA GLU A 531 -24.29 -47.94 -20.21
C GLU A 531 -24.40 -47.73 -21.74
N SER A 532 -23.89 -46.61 -22.28
CA SER A 532 -22.78 -46.64 -23.27
C SER A 532 -22.33 -45.22 -23.70
N SER A 533 -21.01 -45.01 -23.58
CA SER A 533 -20.10 -44.28 -24.49
C SER A 533 -20.45 -42.88 -25.04
N GLY A 534 -19.50 -41.94 -24.83
CA GLY A 534 -19.14 -40.96 -25.85
C GLY A 534 -19.13 -39.51 -25.38
N ASP A 535 -17.91 -38.98 -25.32
CA ASP A 535 -17.53 -37.57 -25.56
C ASP A 535 -17.92 -36.51 -24.54
N GLY A 536 -16.88 -35.85 -24.01
CA GLY A 536 -16.99 -34.70 -23.12
C GLY A 536 -17.45 -33.47 -23.89
N GLU A 537 -18.42 -32.78 -23.33
CA GLU A 537 -18.79 -31.42 -23.75
C GLU A 537 -18.64 -30.47 -22.55
N SER A 538 -17.83 -29.44 -22.79
CA SER A 538 -17.68 -28.24 -21.99
C SER A 538 -19.02 -27.50 -21.91
N PHE A 539 -19.41 -27.08 -20.72
CA PHE A 539 -20.46 -26.07 -20.56
C PHE A 539 -19.91 -24.71 -21.02
N ASP A 540 -20.14 -24.35 -22.29
CA ASP A 540 -19.90 -23.01 -22.81
C ASP A 540 -20.98 -22.05 -22.26
N MET A 541 -20.59 -21.15 -21.37
CA MET A 541 -21.37 -19.99 -20.98
C MET A 541 -21.20 -18.89 -22.04
N PRO A 542 -22.26 -18.15 -22.45
CA PRO A 542 -22.15 -17.16 -23.53
C PRO A 542 -21.33 -15.93 -23.10
N GLU A 543 -20.24 -15.65 -23.83
CA GLU A 543 -19.37 -14.49 -23.64
C GLU A 543 -20.02 -13.19 -24.18
N CYS A 544 -19.96 -12.10 -23.41
CA CYS A 544 -20.42 -10.76 -23.82
C CYS A 544 -19.25 -9.90 -24.33
N CYS A 545 -19.44 -9.20 -25.45
CA CYS A 545 -18.42 -8.29 -26.00
C CYS A 545 -18.51 -6.88 -25.39
N THR A 546 -17.39 -6.36 -24.88
CA THR A 546 -17.23 -4.92 -24.60
C THR A 546 -16.43 -4.24 -25.72
N ALA A 547 -16.73 -2.97 -26.01
CA ALA A 547 -16.03 -2.21 -27.06
C ALA A 547 -14.68 -1.68 -26.55
N SER A 548 -13.61 -1.93 -27.31
CA SER A 548 -12.28 -1.33 -27.15
C SER A 548 -12.29 0.19 -27.39
N LEU A 549 -11.41 0.93 -26.70
CA LEU A 549 -11.15 2.36 -26.92
C LEU A 549 -10.35 2.65 -28.20
N GLU A 550 -9.75 1.63 -28.82
CA GLU A 550 -8.95 1.77 -30.04
C GLU A 550 -9.62 1.15 -31.26
N ALA A 551 -9.74 1.94 -32.33
CA ALA A 551 -10.39 1.51 -33.58
C ALA A 551 -9.65 0.37 -34.33
N SER A 552 -8.42 0.04 -33.92
CA SER A 552 -7.57 -0.98 -34.55
C SER A 552 -7.67 -2.37 -33.93
N ASP A 553 -8.25 -2.52 -32.73
CA ASP A 553 -8.39 -3.84 -32.07
C ASP A 553 -9.74 -3.96 -31.33
N PRO A 554 -10.81 -4.34 -32.05
CA PRO A 554 -12.18 -4.30 -31.52
C PRO A 554 -12.61 -5.51 -30.67
N CYS A 555 -11.74 -6.52 -30.43
CA CYS A 555 -12.17 -7.82 -29.89
C CYS A 555 -11.34 -8.40 -28.72
N SER A 556 -10.29 -7.74 -28.22
CA SER A 556 -9.33 -8.41 -27.31
C SER A 556 -9.76 -8.56 -25.85
N THR A 557 -10.96 -8.13 -25.43
CA THR A 557 -11.45 -8.34 -24.05
C THR A 557 -12.97 -8.56 -24.01
N CYS A 558 -13.39 -9.82 -24.08
CA CYS A 558 -14.74 -10.25 -23.72
C CYS A 558 -14.68 -10.92 -22.34
N TRP A 559 -15.42 -10.39 -21.37
CA TRP A 559 -15.54 -10.96 -20.02
C TRP A 559 -17.02 -11.22 -19.73
N THR A 560 -17.31 -12.26 -18.97
CA THR A 560 -18.66 -12.54 -18.47
C THR A 560 -19.11 -11.39 -17.55
N GLY A 561 -20.22 -10.72 -17.87
CA GLY A 561 -20.86 -9.71 -17.00
C GLY A 561 -20.56 -8.23 -17.27
N ALA A 562 -19.76 -7.87 -18.28
CA ALA A 562 -19.47 -6.45 -18.58
C ALA A 562 -20.38 -5.88 -19.69
N ALA A 563 -21.17 -4.83 -19.40
CA ALA A 563 -21.96 -4.09 -20.38
C ALA A 563 -21.70 -2.58 -20.28
N LEU A 564 -21.31 -1.93 -21.39
CA LEU A 564 -21.25 -0.46 -21.51
C LEU A 564 -22.42 0.04 -22.37
N ALA A 565 -23.05 1.14 -21.94
CA ALA A 565 -24.24 1.72 -22.60
C ALA A 565 -23.93 2.53 -23.88
N SER A 566 -22.66 2.74 -24.23
CA SER A 566 -22.26 3.50 -25.42
C SER A 566 -20.97 2.98 -26.03
N GLY A 567 -21.02 2.59 -27.31
CA GLY A 567 -19.90 2.07 -28.09
C GLY A 567 -20.41 1.36 -29.35
N TRP A 568 -19.51 1.08 -30.31
CA TRP A 568 -19.85 0.44 -31.59
C TRP A 568 -20.53 -0.94 -31.42
N CYS A 569 -20.23 -1.66 -30.35
CA CYS A 569 -20.79 -2.99 -30.06
C CYS A 569 -22.18 -2.97 -29.42
N ALA A 570 -22.73 -1.80 -29.09
CA ALA A 570 -24.07 -1.67 -28.48
C ALA A 570 -25.24 -1.89 -29.46
N GLN A 571 -24.95 -2.20 -30.73
CA GLN A 571 -25.95 -2.50 -31.75
C GLN A 571 -25.86 -3.98 -32.15
N LYS A 572 -26.97 -4.71 -32.03
CA LYS A 572 -27.12 -6.13 -32.34
C LYS A 572 -26.47 -6.55 -33.67
N ASP A 573 -26.63 -5.73 -34.72
CA ASP A 573 -26.14 -6.04 -36.07
C ASP A 573 -24.62 -5.95 -36.21
N HIS A 574 -23.93 -5.24 -35.30
CA HIS A 574 -22.48 -5.06 -35.31
C HIS A 574 -21.77 -6.13 -34.46
N CYS A 575 -22.35 -6.50 -33.31
CA CYS A 575 -21.82 -7.56 -32.43
C CYS A 575 -21.62 -8.89 -33.18
N HIS A 576 -22.61 -9.29 -33.97
CA HIS A 576 -22.55 -10.55 -34.72
C HIS A 576 -21.64 -10.50 -35.96
N ARG A 577 -21.64 -9.38 -36.69
CA ARG A 577 -20.93 -9.28 -37.97
C ARG A 577 -19.44 -8.99 -37.80
N ASP A 578 -19.10 -8.09 -36.89
CA ASP A 578 -17.76 -7.48 -36.83
C ASP A 578 -16.93 -8.08 -35.67
N CYS A 579 -17.58 -8.54 -34.59
CA CYS A 579 -16.93 -9.09 -33.40
C CYS A 579 -17.12 -10.61 -33.20
N LYS A 580 -17.94 -11.27 -34.02
CA LYS A 580 -18.31 -12.70 -33.90
C LYS A 580 -18.90 -13.13 -32.55
N GLY A 581 -19.34 -12.19 -31.71
CA GLY A 581 -19.96 -12.46 -30.41
C GLY A 581 -21.45 -12.77 -30.49
N THR A 582 -22.05 -13.20 -29.37
CA THR A 582 -23.48 -13.46 -29.24
C THR A 582 -24.18 -12.30 -28.53
N TRP A 583 -25.21 -11.71 -29.16
CA TRP A 583 -25.98 -10.61 -28.57
C TRP A 583 -26.96 -11.11 -27.50
N CYS A 584 -26.87 -10.59 -26.27
CA CYS A 584 -27.80 -10.88 -25.19
C CYS A 584 -29.04 -9.95 -25.25
N PRO A 585 -30.27 -10.50 -25.37
CA PRO A 585 -31.48 -9.69 -25.57
C PRO A 585 -32.15 -9.18 -24.28
N ASN A 586 -31.63 -9.49 -23.08
CA ASN A 586 -32.23 -9.06 -21.81
C ASN A 586 -31.53 -7.81 -21.29
N GLY A 587 -32.27 -6.70 -21.26
CA GLY A 587 -31.76 -5.34 -21.08
C GLY A 587 -30.93 -5.13 -19.81
N ALA A 588 -29.75 -4.54 -19.98
CA ALA A 588 -28.97 -3.97 -18.90
C ALA A 588 -29.76 -2.84 -18.21
N GLN A 589 -29.86 -2.89 -16.88
CA GLN A 589 -30.42 -1.79 -16.09
C GLN A 589 -29.46 -0.59 -16.09
N LYS A 590 -30.06 0.59 -16.24
CA LYS A 590 -29.39 1.90 -16.31
C LYS A 590 -28.84 2.28 -14.93
N MET A 591 -27.54 2.09 -14.69
CA MET A 591 -26.91 2.38 -13.39
C MET A 591 -26.63 3.86 -13.12
N PHE A 592 -26.52 4.73 -14.13
CA PHE A 592 -26.42 6.19 -13.93
C PHE A 592 -26.86 6.98 -15.18
N GLU A 593 -27.40 8.18 -14.96
CA GLU A 593 -27.73 9.15 -16.01
C GLU A 593 -26.70 10.29 -15.95
N LEU A 594 -25.74 10.30 -16.89
CA LEU A 594 -24.95 11.51 -17.15
C LEU A 594 -25.81 12.45 -18.02
N PRO A 595 -25.92 13.75 -17.70
CA PRO A 595 -26.62 14.68 -18.57
C PRO A 595 -25.91 14.75 -19.92
N THR A 596 -26.57 14.25 -20.96
CA THR A 596 -26.13 14.33 -22.35
C THR A 596 -26.65 15.64 -22.94
N GLU A 597 -25.82 16.70 -22.89
CA GLU A 597 -25.99 17.82 -23.82
C GLU A 597 -25.39 17.42 -25.18
N PRO A 598 -26.15 17.45 -26.28
CA PRO A 598 -25.63 17.05 -27.59
C PRO A 598 -24.62 18.07 -28.10
N LEU A 599 -23.39 17.58 -28.37
CA LEU A 599 -22.39 18.25 -29.19
C LEU A 599 -22.95 18.47 -30.61
N SER A 600 -23.65 19.58 -30.80
CA SER A 600 -23.90 20.13 -32.12
C SER A 600 -22.62 20.80 -32.63
N ARG A 601 -22.16 20.35 -33.81
CA ARG A 601 -21.03 20.94 -34.54
C ARG A 601 -21.22 22.45 -34.69
N PRO A 602 -20.19 23.28 -34.44
CA PRO A 602 -20.33 24.72 -34.64
C PRO A 602 -20.37 25.05 -36.12
N ALA A 603 -21.55 25.48 -36.59
CA ALA A 603 -21.65 26.33 -37.77
C ALA A 603 -21.05 27.70 -37.41
N ALA A 604 -20.26 28.23 -38.35
CA ALA A 604 -19.54 29.49 -38.21
C ALA A 604 -20.44 30.65 -37.76
N ALA A 605 -20.06 31.31 -36.67
CA ALA A 605 -20.50 32.66 -36.34
C ALA A 605 -19.32 33.44 -35.75
N HIS A 606 -18.64 34.17 -36.64
CA HIS A 606 -17.80 35.31 -36.30
C HIS A 606 -18.64 36.35 -35.55
N ALA A 607 -18.45 36.47 -34.23
CA ALA A 607 -18.55 37.69 -33.42
C ALA A 607 -18.66 37.31 -31.94
N GLY A 608 -17.63 37.58 -31.13
CA GLY A 608 -17.74 37.38 -29.67
C GLY A 608 -16.43 37.33 -28.87
N LEU A 609 -15.28 37.18 -29.52
CA LEU A 609 -13.97 37.18 -28.84
C LEU A 609 -13.31 38.57 -28.82
N TRP A 610 -14.00 39.57 -28.25
CA TRP A 610 -13.44 40.92 -28.08
C TRP A 610 -13.61 41.54 -26.68
N HIS A 611 -14.05 40.79 -25.66
CA HIS A 611 -14.30 41.40 -24.33
C HIS A 611 -13.67 40.75 -23.08
N ALA A 612 -12.87 39.68 -23.20
CA ALA A 612 -12.16 39.10 -22.04
C ALA A 612 -10.63 39.35 -22.02
N ALA A 613 -10.07 39.94 -23.08
CA ALA A 613 -8.64 40.30 -23.16
C ALA A 613 -8.35 41.76 -22.76
N TRP A 614 -9.37 42.52 -22.33
CA TRP A 614 -9.25 43.95 -21.97
C TRP A 614 -9.42 44.26 -20.48
N ALA A 615 -9.54 43.25 -19.61
CA ALA A 615 -9.61 43.45 -18.16
C ALA A 615 -8.23 43.36 -17.45
N SER A 616 -7.24 42.68 -18.05
CA SER A 616 -5.90 42.50 -17.46
C SER A 616 -4.85 43.48 -17.98
N ALA A 617 -5.17 44.29 -19.00
CA ALA A 617 -4.30 45.34 -19.54
C ALA A 617 -4.55 46.74 -18.91
N ALA A 618 -5.61 46.90 -18.11
CA ALA A 618 -5.97 48.18 -17.51
C ALA A 618 -5.31 48.45 -16.13
N VAL A 619 -4.67 47.47 -15.52
CA VAL A 619 -4.02 47.62 -14.20
C VAL A 619 -2.51 47.94 -14.31
N LEU A 620 -1.92 47.84 -15.50
CA LEU A 620 -0.50 48.16 -15.75
C LEU A 620 -0.28 49.47 -16.54
N ALA A 621 -1.35 50.22 -16.87
CA ALA A 621 -1.27 51.46 -17.66
C ALA A 621 -1.60 52.75 -16.89
N LEU A 622 -1.55 52.72 -15.56
CA LEU A 622 -1.83 53.88 -14.68
C LEU A 622 -0.60 54.59 -14.06
N PRO A 623 0.65 54.06 -14.06
CA PRO A 623 1.82 54.86 -13.65
C PRO A 623 2.47 55.67 -14.78
N THR A 624 2.22 55.35 -16.05
CA THR A 624 2.95 55.92 -17.20
C THR A 624 2.31 57.17 -17.81
N LEU A 625 1.05 57.47 -17.48
CA LEU A 625 0.34 58.66 -17.97
C LEU A 625 0.48 59.90 -17.07
N MET A 626 0.88 59.75 -15.80
CA MET A 626 1.22 60.88 -14.91
C MET A 626 2.64 61.42 -15.10
N GLY A 627 3.58 60.60 -15.59
CA GLY A 627 4.96 61.02 -15.88
C GLY A 627 5.09 61.93 -17.12
N ALA A 628 4.24 61.72 -18.13
CA ALA A 628 4.30 62.46 -19.39
C ALA A 628 3.71 63.89 -19.31
N VAL A 629 2.84 64.17 -18.34
CA VAL A 629 2.23 65.50 -18.12
C VAL A 629 3.17 66.43 -17.33
N CYS A 630 4.00 65.90 -16.43
CA CYS A 630 5.00 66.69 -15.69
C CYS A 630 6.27 67.03 -16.53
N TRP A 631 6.60 66.24 -17.55
CA TRP A 631 7.76 66.49 -18.41
C TRP A 631 7.56 67.64 -19.41
N ARG A 632 6.31 67.93 -19.82
CA ARG A 632 5.98 69.06 -20.71
C ARG A 632 5.93 70.42 -20.02
N ALA A 633 5.80 70.48 -18.69
CA ALA A 633 5.80 71.74 -17.92
C ALA A 633 7.22 72.25 -17.58
N ARG A 634 8.25 71.38 -17.60
CA ARG A 634 9.63 71.73 -17.23
C ARG A 634 10.47 72.34 -18.37
N ARG A 635 10.00 72.28 -19.62
CA ARG A 635 10.70 72.85 -20.80
C ARG A 635 10.43 74.34 -21.08
N ARG A 636 9.69 75.06 -20.22
CA ARG A 636 9.40 76.50 -20.42
C ARG A 636 9.97 77.46 -19.36
N ARG A 637 10.76 76.99 -18.38
CA ARG A 637 11.44 77.85 -17.41
C ARG A 637 12.83 77.33 -17.07
N THR A 638 13.81 77.60 -17.92
CA THR A 638 15.22 77.87 -17.59
C THR A 638 16.02 78.06 -18.88
N ALA A 639 15.78 79.19 -19.53
CA ALA A 639 16.79 79.85 -20.33
C ALA A 639 17.27 81.04 -19.49
N ALA A 640 18.32 80.85 -18.71
CA ALA A 640 19.18 81.93 -18.21
C ALA A 640 20.31 81.38 -17.34
N THR A 641 21.51 81.85 -17.68
CA THR A 641 22.71 82.01 -16.85
C THR A 641 23.60 80.81 -16.53
N SER A 642 24.87 81.10 -16.80
CA SER A 642 26.08 80.31 -16.92
C SER A 642 27.05 80.55 -15.76
N SER A 643 28.03 79.64 -15.67
CA SER A 643 29.46 79.86 -15.36
C SER A 643 29.99 79.80 -13.91
N ALA A 644 31.20 79.21 -13.84
CA ALA A 644 32.21 79.08 -12.76
C ALA A 644 31.92 78.03 -11.66
N GLY A 645 32.84 77.15 -11.23
CA GLY A 645 34.27 76.93 -11.46
C GLY A 645 34.97 76.54 -10.14
N PHE A 646 36.00 75.68 -10.21
CA PHE A 646 37.02 75.26 -9.21
C PHE A 646 36.88 73.90 -8.47
N GLY A 647 37.82 72.99 -8.75
CA GLY A 647 39.01 72.75 -7.90
C GLY A 647 38.96 71.63 -6.83
N PRO A 648 39.85 70.62 -6.86
CA PRO A 648 39.82 69.42 -6.00
C PRO A 648 40.81 69.45 -4.83
N GLU A 649 40.62 68.59 -3.81
CA GLU A 649 41.71 68.19 -2.91
C GLU A 649 41.47 66.83 -2.22
N SER A 650 42.57 66.09 -2.12
CA SER A 650 42.84 64.76 -1.55
C SER A 650 42.84 64.73 -0.01
N TYR A 651 42.74 63.55 0.62
CA TYR A 651 43.62 63.07 1.72
C TYR A 651 43.29 61.63 2.14
N GLU A 652 44.33 60.78 2.20
CA GLU A 652 44.38 59.47 2.89
C GLU A 652 44.64 59.67 4.40
N HIS A 653 44.14 58.76 5.26
CA HIS A 653 44.96 57.87 6.12
C HIS A 653 44.17 57.14 7.24
N LEU A 654 44.47 55.83 7.35
CA LEU A 654 44.75 54.99 8.55
C LEU A 654 43.66 54.68 9.61
N GLN A 655 43.34 53.38 9.73
CA GLN A 655 43.05 52.66 10.99
C GLN A 655 43.70 51.25 10.87
N HIS A 656 44.76 50.91 11.61
CA HIS A 656 44.87 50.42 13.00
C HIS A 656 44.38 48.98 13.25
N GLU A 657 45.37 48.10 13.48
CA GLU A 657 45.27 46.74 14.01
C GLU A 657 45.01 46.73 15.53
N GLY A 658 44.13 45.80 15.95
CA GLY A 658 44.40 44.66 16.84
C GLY A 658 45.08 44.84 18.21
N SER A 659 44.39 44.39 19.27
CA SER A 659 44.94 43.50 20.31
C SER A 659 43.85 42.97 21.25
N ASP A 660 44.03 41.70 21.63
CA ASP A 660 43.20 40.81 22.47
C ASP A 660 42.85 41.31 23.89
N ALA A 661 41.68 40.84 24.38
CA ALA A 661 41.49 40.12 25.65
C ALA A 661 40.07 39.53 25.72
#